data_AF-A0A1D6P298-F1
#
_entry.id   AF-A0A1D6P298-F1
#
_cell.length_a   1.000
_cell.length_b   1.000
_cell.length_c   1.000
_cell.angle_alpha   90.00
_cell.angle_beta   90.00
_cell.angle_gamma   90.00
#
_symmetry.space_group_name_H-M   'P 1'
#
loop_
_entity.id
_entity.type
_entity.pdbx_description
1 polymer ?
#
loop_
_entity_poly.entity_id
_entity_poly.type
_entity_poly.pdbx_seq_one_letter_code
_entity_poly.pdbx_strand_id
1 'polypeptide(L)'
;MMVEQLRFWRTCISYGFCIAHFADFFPVLCLWLSRPDFKKLSEHNVLVEFSSVARESYLVLAALAQRLPLLHSVEQLANQDLGVSASYIETCSWSHVVPMVDLALSWLHLNDIPYVCSLISEQNRNTEHMLEMSYLILVISSVLGMLNSILERISPDVTPEDKSYSLPWIPDFVPKIGLGIISNGFFSCSTTVAGRNAEHQPFCCASLVQGLCYMRCHGNVDVSLSSISCLQRLVQLSWSVDRVIQGATKCCSECFNESGTGEAGKLLAEGISSLWHNDLLHLLTSLLPMISSQWSISQNIEMFGRGGPAPGVGFGWGTCGGGFWSLKCLLAQLDSQLVVELIKCFSSVQGSPIILDEGVKLDNVTNTVVTASNWISSTLGLSLIAGPGQIYMLEKVFDMIFEPSILKYLKSSIHKFTSDMELLKPFEWDLNEDEYMLFSSVLKSHFRSRWLAIKKKHSDKYAGDNSSTKISKTPEILETIQEETELSEAVNQPCNTLMVEWAHQRLPLPIHWILSAVCCIDDPKGTLSTSANYILDVSRAGLIFLLGLEAISATPCLHAPLIWKIHALSVSIRSSMHLLQEDRSRDIFCALQELYGLHLNRLYQKFCKPNSIEEVKGVVVGTSEEAMEISSLEILRFQEKIHGSYTTFVESLVDQFAAVSYGDFVFGRQVAIYLHRKAEPAVRLAAWNALSSAYVLELLPPLDNCIGNAPGYLEPLEVHFL
;
A
#
# COMPACT_ATOMS: atom_id res chain seq x y z
N MET A 1 -5.81 28.35 -21.28
CA MET A 1 -6.81 27.80 -22.22
C MET A 1 -6.28 26.59 -22.99
N MET A 2 -5.11 26.68 -23.62
CA MET A 2 -4.54 25.56 -24.40
C MET A 2 -4.27 24.28 -23.58
N VAL A 3 -3.74 24.40 -22.35
CA VAL A 3 -3.54 23.27 -21.43
C VAL A 3 -4.85 22.50 -21.18
N GLU A 4 -5.95 23.21 -20.94
CA GLU A 4 -7.25 22.58 -20.70
C GLU A 4 -7.82 21.90 -21.95
N GLN A 5 -7.55 22.45 -23.14
CA GLN A 5 -7.92 21.81 -24.41
C GLN A 5 -7.15 20.49 -24.61
N LEU A 6 -5.85 20.47 -24.30
CA LEU A 6 -5.04 19.24 -24.35
C LEU A 6 -5.51 18.21 -23.31
N ARG A 7 -5.89 18.64 -22.10
CA ARG A 7 -6.48 17.77 -21.07
C ARG A 7 -7.79 17.15 -21.52
N PHE A 8 -8.68 17.95 -22.09
CA PHE A 8 -9.93 17.46 -22.67
C PHE A 8 -9.66 16.44 -23.78
N TRP A 9 -8.76 16.76 -24.70
CA TRP A 9 -8.42 15.86 -25.80
C TRP A 9 -7.78 14.56 -25.31
N ARG A 10 -6.88 14.62 -24.32
CA ARG A 10 -6.34 13.43 -23.64
C ARG A 10 -7.46 12.55 -23.11
N THR A 11 -8.44 13.12 -22.41
CA THR A 11 -9.59 12.37 -21.89
C THR A 11 -10.40 11.74 -23.05
N CYS A 12 -10.68 12.48 -24.12
CA CYS A 12 -11.35 11.92 -25.30
C CYS A 12 -10.62 10.73 -25.90
N ILE A 13 -9.30 10.82 -26.07
CA ILE A 13 -8.44 9.74 -26.57
C ILE A 13 -8.45 8.55 -25.60
N SER A 14 -8.40 8.81 -24.29
CA SER A 14 -8.52 7.78 -23.26
C SER A 14 -9.87 7.06 -23.30
N TYR A 15 -10.92 7.61 -23.91
CA TYR A 15 -12.18 6.92 -24.19
C TYR A 15 -12.31 6.38 -25.62
N GLY A 16 -11.30 6.56 -26.47
CA GLY A 16 -11.27 6.04 -27.85
C GLY A 16 -11.84 6.99 -28.91
N PHE A 17 -11.97 8.27 -28.59
CA PHE A 17 -12.46 9.31 -29.51
C PHE A 17 -11.32 10.20 -30.00
N CYS A 18 -11.49 10.81 -31.19
CA CYS A 18 -10.63 11.84 -31.74
C CYS A 18 -9.18 11.39 -32.06
N ILE A 19 -8.97 10.11 -32.34
CA ILE A 19 -7.66 9.54 -32.71
C ILE A 19 -7.40 9.78 -34.20
N ALA A 20 -8.44 9.72 -35.05
CA ALA A 20 -8.33 9.98 -36.49
C ALA A 20 -7.81 11.40 -36.80
N HIS A 21 -8.10 12.37 -35.94
CA HIS A 21 -7.65 13.76 -36.09
C HIS A 21 -6.18 13.98 -35.70
N PHE A 22 -5.50 12.98 -35.13
CA PHE A 22 -4.13 13.13 -34.68
C PHE A 22 -3.18 13.57 -35.80
N ALA A 23 -3.32 13.01 -37.02
CA ALA A 23 -2.47 13.34 -38.15
C ALA A 23 -2.49 14.84 -38.51
N ASP A 24 -3.65 15.47 -38.36
CA ASP A 24 -3.85 16.90 -38.65
C ASP A 24 -3.28 17.79 -37.54
N PHE A 25 -3.34 17.34 -36.29
CA PHE A 25 -2.90 18.10 -35.12
C PHE A 25 -1.42 17.89 -34.76
N PHE A 26 -0.81 16.77 -35.16
CA PHE A 26 0.58 16.44 -34.83
C PHE A 26 1.60 17.49 -35.28
N PRO A 27 1.55 18.07 -36.50
CA PRO A 27 2.48 19.11 -36.92
C PRO A 27 2.44 20.36 -36.03
N VAL A 28 1.26 20.69 -35.51
CA VAL A 28 1.08 21.82 -34.59
C VAL A 28 1.68 21.47 -33.23
N LEU A 29 1.44 20.25 -32.73
CA LEU A 29 2.04 19.77 -31.48
C LEU A 29 3.57 19.77 -31.51
N CYS A 30 4.20 19.49 -32.65
CA CYS A 30 5.66 19.47 -32.80
C CYS A 30 6.35 20.76 -32.32
N LEU A 31 5.66 21.91 -32.38
CA LEU A 31 6.18 23.19 -31.87
C LEU A 31 6.50 23.15 -30.37
N TRP A 32 5.74 22.39 -29.58
CA TRP A 32 5.92 22.25 -28.14
C TRP A 32 6.61 20.95 -27.74
N LEU A 33 6.70 19.98 -28.66
CA LEU A 33 7.46 18.74 -28.46
C LEU A 33 8.95 18.92 -28.76
N SER A 34 9.31 19.85 -29.65
CA SER A 34 10.73 20.13 -29.91
C SER A 34 11.39 20.83 -28.73
N ARG A 35 12.66 20.49 -28.47
CA ARG A 35 13.47 21.16 -27.44
C ARG A 35 13.60 22.66 -27.75
N PRO A 36 13.24 23.56 -26.83
CA PRO A 36 13.31 25.01 -27.06
C PRO A 36 14.73 25.56 -26.81
N ASP A 37 14.96 26.79 -27.27
CA ASP A 37 16.11 27.59 -26.83
C ASP A 37 15.82 28.19 -25.44
N PHE A 38 16.39 27.56 -24.40
CA PHE A 38 16.15 27.92 -23.00
C PHE A 38 16.55 29.36 -22.66
N LYS A 39 17.52 29.96 -23.38
CA LYS A 39 17.92 31.36 -23.15
C LYS A 39 16.80 32.32 -23.53
N LYS A 40 16.12 32.06 -24.64
CA LYS A 40 14.99 32.88 -25.09
C LYS A 40 13.78 32.73 -24.16
N LEU A 41 13.56 31.54 -23.61
CA LEU A 41 12.44 31.30 -22.68
C LEU A 41 12.63 31.99 -21.34
N SER A 42 13.86 32.02 -20.81
CA SER A 42 14.18 32.72 -19.56
C SER A 42 14.13 34.24 -19.74
N GLU A 43 14.63 34.78 -20.86
CA GLU A 43 14.56 36.21 -21.19
C GLU A 43 13.11 36.75 -21.23
N HIS A 44 12.16 35.92 -21.69
CA HIS A 44 10.76 36.32 -21.84
C HIS A 44 9.86 35.86 -20.68
N ASN A 45 10.40 35.20 -19.65
CA ASN A 45 9.66 34.65 -18.52
C ASN A 45 8.48 33.74 -18.91
N VAL A 46 8.63 32.93 -19.96
CA VAL A 46 7.58 32.02 -20.50
C VAL A 46 7.89 30.53 -20.28
N LEU A 47 8.89 30.24 -19.44
CA LEU A 47 9.35 28.88 -19.18
C LEU A 47 8.24 28.00 -18.58
N VAL A 48 7.44 28.55 -17.67
CA VAL A 48 6.37 27.82 -16.96
C VAL A 48 5.23 27.46 -17.91
N GLU A 49 4.80 28.42 -18.73
CA GLU A 49 3.75 28.26 -19.73
C GLU A 49 4.18 27.26 -20.80
N PHE A 50 5.40 27.41 -21.33
CA PHE A 50 5.94 26.47 -22.31
C PHE A 50 6.01 25.06 -21.72
N SER A 51 6.59 24.90 -20.52
CA SER A 51 6.73 23.59 -19.87
C SER A 51 5.37 22.96 -19.60
N SER A 52 4.36 23.74 -19.21
CA SER A 52 3.00 23.25 -18.98
C SER A 52 2.34 22.72 -20.26
N VAL A 53 2.52 23.42 -21.39
CA VAL A 53 1.99 22.98 -22.69
C VAL A 53 2.77 21.76 -23.22
N ALA A 54 4.10 21.77 -23.14
CA ALA A 54 4.95 20.66 -23.54
C ALA A 54 4.63 19.38 -22.75
N ARG A 55 4.51 19.50 -21.42
CA ARG A 55 4.10 18.42 -20.51
C ARG A 55 2.78 17.78 -20.97
N GLU A 56 1.72 18.57 -21.13
CA GLU A 56 0.41 18.04 -21.51
C GLU A 56 0.40 17.49 -22.94
N SER A 57 1.21 18.05 -23.85
CA SER A 57 1.40 17.50 -25.20
C SER A 57 1.97 16.09 -25.17
N TYR A 58 3.00 15.85 -24.35
CA TYR A 58 3.54 14.50 -24.14
C TYR A 58 2.55 13.55 -23.45
N LEU A 59 1.70 14.05 -22.54
CA LEU A 59 0.65 13.24 -21.93
C LEU A 59 -0.47 12.86 -22.92
N VAL A 60 -0.80 13.72 -23.89
CA VAL A 60 -1.68 13.39 -25.01
C VAL A 60 -1.05 12.30 -25.88
N LEU A 61 0.24 12.44 -26.21
CA LEU A 61 0.99 11.40 -26.93
C LEU A 61 1.04 10.07 -26.18
N ALA A 62 1.18 10.08 -24.86
CA ALA A 62 1.12 8.87 -24.04
C ALA A 62 -0.27 8.19 -24.12
N ALA A 63 -1.36 8.96 -24.03
CA ALA A 63 -2.72 8.43 -24.18
C ALA A 63 -2.96 7.85 -25.59
N LEU A 64 -2.38 8.44 -26.63
CA LEU A 64 -2.39 7.90 -28.00
C LEU A 64 -1.58 6.61 -28.12
N ALA A 65 -0.39 6.57 -27.51
CA ALA A 65 0.44 5.37 -27.47
C ALA A 65 -0.28 4.20 -26.79
N GLN A 66 -1.03 4.46 -25.72
CA GLN A 66 -1.89 3.45 -25.09
C GLN A 66 -2.99 2.92 -26.03
N ARG A 67 -3.29 3.57 -27.16
CA ARG A 67 -4.27 3.10 -28.15
C ARG A 67 -3.61 2.43 -29.36
N LEU A 68 -2.30 2.19 -29.32
CA LEU A 68 -1.61 1.36 -30.31
C LEU A 68 -2.04 -0.10 -30.16
N PRO A 69 -2.20 -0.83 -31.28
CA PRO A 69 -2.38 -2.27 -31.22
C PRO A 69 -1.12 -2.96 -30.73
N LEU A 70 -1.26 -4.16 -30.13
CA LEU A 70 -0.12 -4.97 -29.70
C LEU A 70 0.74 -5.37 -30.91
N LEU A 71 2.02 -4.98 -30.89
CA LEU A 71 2.92 -5.08 -32.05
C LEU A 71 3.03 -6.50 -32.63
N HIS A 72 2.96 -7.53 -31.77
CA HIS A 72 3.17 -8.92 -32.15
C HIS A 72 1.91 -9.80 -32.03
N SER A 73 0.70 -9.21 -32.06
CA SER A 73 -0.54 -9.98 -31.96
C SER A 73 -0.86 -10.78 -33.24
N VAL A 74 -1.12 -12.08 -33.07
CA VAL A 74 -1.36 -13.05 -34.16
C VAL A 74 -2.61 -12.70 -35.00
N GLU A 75 -3.63 -12.08 -34.37
CA GLU A 75 -4.86 -11.66 -35.06
C GLU A 75 -4.62 -10.55 -36.10
N GLN A 76 -3.57 -9.74 -35.97
CA GLN A 76 -3.24 -8.72 -36.97
C GLN A 76 -2.52 -9.28 -38.21
N LEU A 77 -1.82 -10.41 -38.07
CA LEU A 77 -1.26 -11.15 -39.20
C LEU A 77 -2.35 -11.90 -39.98
N ALA A 78 -3.43 -12.32 -39.32
CA ALA A 78 -4.54 -13.05 -39.94
C ALA A 78 -5.64 -12.13 -40.52
N ASN A 79 -5.92 -10.98 -39.88
CA ASN A 79 -7.01 -10.08 -40.28
C ASN A 79 -6.65 -9.08 -41.38
N GLN A 80 -5.44 -9.15 -41.96
CA GLN A 80 -5.16 -8.43 -43.22
C GLN A 80 -5.94 -9.01 -44.42
N ASP A 81 -6.48 -10.23 -44.32
CA ASP A 81 -7.19 -10.90 -45.42
C ASP A 81 -8.73 -10.95 -45.30
N LEU A 82 -9.33 -10.54 -44.18
CA LEU A 82 -10.79 -10.46 -44.08
C LEU A 82 -11.25 -9.18 -43.39
N GLY A 83 -11.79 -8.25 -44.19
CA GLY A 83 -12.53 -7.10 -43.72
C GLY A 83 -13.82 -7.54 -42.99
N VAL A 84 -13.76 -7.63 -41.67
CA VAL A 84 -14.96 -7.76 -40.83
C VAL A 84 -14.90 -6.73 -39.71
N SER A 85 -15.96 -5.92 -39.64
CA SER A 85 -16.18 -4.85 -38.68
C SER A 85 -16.35 -5.38 -37.26
N ALA A 86 -15.52 -4.92 -36.32
CA ALA A 86 -15.75 -5.09 -34.89
C ALA A 86 -15.51 -3.77 -34.15
N SER A 87 -16.62 -3.13 -33.71
CA SER A 87 -16.72 -1.97 -32.81
C SER A 87 -16.01 -0.66 -33.24
N TYR A 88 -16.74 0.46 -33.18
CA TYR A 88 -16.28 1.83 -33.47
C TYR A 88 -15.26 2.34 -32.41
N ILE A 89 -14.09 1.72 -32.30
CA ILE A 89 -12.97 2.25 -31.52
C ILE A 89 -11.86 2.58 -32.50
N GLU A 90 -11.58 3.87 -32.68
CA GLU A 90 -10.46 4.33 -33.50
C GLU A 90 -9.15 3.79 -32.89
N THR A 91 -8.28 3.21 -33.69
CA THR A 91 -6.97 2.69 -33.23
C THR A 91 -5.84 3.49 -33.87
N CYS A 92 -4.74 3.69 -33.11
CA CYS A 92 -3.58 4.44 -33.59
C CYS A 92 -2.67 3.53 -34.45
N SER A 93 -2.01 4.10 -35.46
CA SER A 93 -1.05 3.39 -36.31
C SER A 93 0.39 3.47 -35.77
N TRP A 94 1.14 2.37 -35.87
CA TRP A 94 2.58 2.30 -35.56
C TRP A 94 3.43 3.23 -36.45
N SER A 95 2.95 3.64 -37.62
CA SER A 95 3.65 4.58 -38.51
C SER A 95 3.92 5.95 -37.86
N HIS A 96 3.10 6.35 -36.89
CA HIS A 96 3.23 7.63 -36.20
C HIS A 96 4.22 7.61 -35.03
N VAL A 97 4.68 6.42 -34.61
CA VAL A 97 5.46 6.25 -33.38
C VAL A 97 6.90 6.71 -33.54
N VAL A 98 7.53 6.47 -34.70
CA VAL A 98 8.94 6.81 -34.92
C VAL A 98 9.20 8.32 -34.76
N PRO A 99 8.44 9.23 -35.40
CA PRO A 99 8.60 10.67 -35.18
C PRO A 99 8.36 11.11 -33.72
N MET A 100 7.43 10.47 -33.01
CA MET A 100 7.16 10.75 -31.59
C MET A 100 8.37 10.39 -30.72
N VAL A 101 8.99 9.23 -30.98
CA VAL A 101 10.17 8.77 -30.26
C VAL A 101 11.39 9.64 -30.58
N ASP A 102 11.62 9.99 -31.84
CA ASP A 102 12.76 10.84 -32.23
C ASP A 102 12.72 12.22 -31.53
N LEU A 103 11.53 12.83 -31.43
CA LEU A 103 11.33 14.07 -30.68
C LEU A 103 11.58 13.86 -29.18
N ALA A 104 11.10 12.76 -28.61
CA ALA A 104 11.33 12.41 -27.20
C ALA A 104 12.80 12.14 -26.86
N LEU A 105 13.56 11.50 -27.75
CA LEU A 105 14.99 11.24 -27.55
C LEU A 105 15.77 12.54 -27.36
N SER A 106 15.35 13.63 -28.01
CA SER A 106 15.94 14.95 -27.78
C SER A 106 15.77 15.45 -26.33
N TRP A 107 14.78 14.99 -25.57
CA TRP A 107 14.63 15.40 -24.16
C TRP A 107 15.44 14.55 -23.19
N LEU A 108 16.06 13.45 -23.64
CA LEU A 108 16.88 12.58 -22.80
C LEU A 108 18.31 13.10 -22.59
N HIS A 109 18.79 14.06 -23.38
CA HIS A 109 20.11 14.68 -23.17
C HIS A 109 20.06 15.75 -22.06
N LEU A 110 20.18 15.30 -20.81
CA LEU A 110 20.00 16.15 -19.62
C LEU A 110 21.04 17.27 -19.50
N ASN A 111 22.27 17.05 -19.97
CA ASN A 111 23.36 18.03 -19.92
C ASN A 111 23.07 19.32 -20.68
N ASP A 112 22.19 19.24 -21.70
CA ASP A 112 21.83 20.39 -22.53
C ASP A 112 20.67 21.21 -21.94
N ILE A 113 20.11 20.79 -20.80
CA ILE A 113 18.99 21.44 -20.13
C ILE A 113 19.54 22.18 -18.90
N PRO A 114 19.69 23.52 -18.92
CA PRO A 114 20.46 24.26 -17.91
C PRO A 114 20.04 24.01 -16.46
N TYR A 115 18.72 24.03 -16.20
CA TYR A 115 18.17 23.83 -14.85
C TYR A 115 18.30 22.39 -14.36
N VAL A 116 18.18 21.41 -15.26
CA VAL A 116 18.31 19.98 -14.91
C VAL A 116 19.79 19.59 -14.77
N CYS A 117 20.65 20.13 -15.63
CA CYS A 117 22.09 20.01 -15.51
C CYS A 117 22.59 20.59 -14.18
N SER A 118 22.03 21.73 -13.74
CA SER A 118 22.37 22.33 -12.43
C SER A 118 21.94 21.46 -11.24
N LEU A 119 20.87 20.68 -11.39
CA LEU A 119 20.42 19.72 -10.37
C LEU A 119 21.38 18.52 -10.27
N ILE A 120 21.94 18.09 -11.41
CA ILE A 120 22.91 16.99 -11.49
C ILE A 120 24.28 17.45 -10.98
N SER A 121 24.73 18.67 -11.31
CA SER A 121 25.99 19.20 -10.78
C SER A 121 25.78 19.71 -9.34
N GLU A 122 26.30 19.01 -8.31
CA GLU A 122 26.12 19.35 -6.88
C GLU A 122 26.51 20.79 -6.46
N GLN A 123 27.06 21.60 -7.36
CA GLN A 123 27.61 22.94 -7.11
C GLN A 123 26.58 24.05 -6.84
N ASN A 124 25.26 23.85 -7.07
CA ASN A 124 24.24 24.89 -6.81
C ASN A 124 22.91 24.31 -6.32
N ARG A 125 22.87 23.76 -5.10
CA ARG A 125 21.62 23.41 -4.40
C ARG A 125 20.93 24.67 -3.83
N ASN A 126 20.67 25.66 -4.68
CA ASN A 126 19.91 26.85 -4.32
C ASN A 126 18.41 26.53 -4.37
N THR A 127 17.72 26.76 -3.26
CA THR A 127 16.27 26.52 -3.13
C THR A 127 15.43 27.46 -4.00
N GLU A 128 15.99 28.58 -4.46
CA GLU A 128 15.30 29.61 -5.25
C GLU A 128 14.85 29.14 -6.64
N HIS A 129 15.52 28.15 -7.25
CA HIS A 129 15.19 27.65 -8.59
C HIS A 129 14.43 26.31 -8.59
N MET A 130 14.03 25.80 -7.42
CA MET A 130 13.37 24.50 -7.31
C MET A 130 12.02 24.44 -8.05
N LEU A 131 11.33 25.57 -8.18
CA LEU A 131 10.05 25.65 -8.89
C LEU A 131 10.25 25.51 -10.41
N GLU A 132 11.18 26.25 -11.01
CA GLU A 132 11.51 26.14 -12.44
C GLU A 132 12.04 24.75 -12.79
N MET A 133 12.87 24.17 -11.91
CA MET A 133 13.31 22.78 -12.03
C MET A 133 12.12 21.81 -12.04
N SER A 134 11.15 21.99 -11.14
CA SER A 134 9.97 21.12 -11.04
C SER A 134 9.15 21.07 -12.35
N TYR A 135 8.99 22.21 -13.03
CA TYR A 135 8.25 22.26 -14.30
C TYR A 135 8.96 21.49 -15.42
N LEU A 136 10.28 21.62 -15.53
CA LEU A 136 11.06 20.88 -16.53
C LEU A 136 11.15 19.39 -16.21
N ILE A 137 11.24 19.03 -14.93
CA ILE A 137 11.19 17.64 -14.48
C ILE A 137 9.84 17.00 -14.81
N LEU A 138 8.73 17.75 -14.73
CA LEU A 138 7.42 17.25 -15.16
C LEU A 138 7.33 17.03 -16.68
N VAL A 139 8.03 17.84 -17.48
CA VAL A 139 8.16 17.59 -18.93
C VAL A 139 8.93 16.29 -19.15
N ILE A 140 10.10 16.12 -18.51
CA ILE A 140 10.90 14.88 -18.60
C ILE A 140 10.08 13.67 -18.14
N SER A 141 9.37 13.76 -17.01
CA SER A 141 8.48 12.71 -16.52
C SER A 141 7.41 12.34 -17.55
N SER A 142 6.83 13.32 -18.25
CA SER A 142 5.82 13.09 -19.30
C SER A 142 6.43 12.43 -20.54
N VAL A 143 7.66 12.79 -20.92
CA VAL A 143 8.44 12.13 -21.98
C VAL A 143 8.69 10.66 -21.62
N LEU A 144 9.22 10.40 -20.42
CA LEU A 144 9.48 9.04 -19.93
C LEU A 144 8.19 8.19 -19.91
N GLY A 145 7.08 8.77 -19.44
CA GLY A 145 5.78 8.09 -19.42
C GLY A 145 5.22 7.79 -20.82
N MET A 146 5.43 8.68 -21.79
CA MET A 146 5.05 8.45 -23.19
C MET A 146 5.85 7.31 -23.81
N LEU A 147 7.18 7.30 -23.62
CA LEU A 147 8.04 6.21 -24.06
C LEU A 147 7.64 4.88 -23.42
N ASN A 148 7.36 4.86 -22.11
CA ASN A 148 6.92 3.65 -21.42
C ASN A 148 5.59 3.12 -22.00
N SER A 149 4.64 4.02 -22.28
CA SER A 149 3.34 3.65 -22.89
C SER A 149 3.49 2.99 -24.27
N ILE A 150 4.52 3.37 -25.04
CA ILE A 150 4.86 2.70 -26.31
C ILE A 150 5.43 1.30 -26.05
N LEU A 151 6.37 1.17 -25.11
CA LEU A 151 7.00 -0.12 -24.80
C LEU A 151 6.02 -1.15 -24.22
N GLU A 152 5.05 -0.72 -23.41
CA GLU A 152 3.97 -1.59 -22.91
C GLU A 152 3.13 -2.23 -24.02
N ARG A 153 3.04 -1.59 -25.20
CA ARG A 153 2.34 -2.13 -26.38
C ARG A 153 3.21 -3.04 -27.24
N ILE A 154 4.53 -3.04 -27.03
CA ILE A 154 5.47 -3.98 -27.66
C ILE A 154 5.48 -5.30 -26.87
N SER A 155 5.59 -5.21 -25.55
CA SER A 155 5.60 -6.35 -24.64
C SER A 155 4.70 -6.05 -23.45
N PRO A 156 3.46 -6.57 -23.40
CA PRO A 156 2.56 -6.34 -22.26
C PRO A 156 3.04 -7.09 -21.02
N ASP A 157 2.71 -6.57 -19.83
CA ASP A 157 2.92 -7.26 -18.55
C ASP A 157 2.02 -8.50 -18.46
N VAL A 158 2.52 -9.67 -18.88
CA VAL A 158 1.83 -10.95 -18.66
C VAL A 158 2.30 -11.56 -17.34
N THR A 159 1.36 -12.09 -16.56
CA THR A 159 1.62 -12.88 -15.34
C THR A 159 2.53 -14.07 -15.64
N PRO A 160 3.39 -14.50 -14.69
CA PRO A 160 4.48 -15.47 -14.90
C PRO A 160 4.05 -16.91 -15.28
N GLU A 161 2.77 -17.16 -15.58
CA GLU A 161 2.26 -18.50 -15.89
C GLU A 161 2.33 -18.86 -17.38
N ASP A 162 2.48 -17.90 -18.30
CA ASP A 162 2.66 -18.19 -19.72
C ASP A 162 4.15 -18.28 -20.09
N LYS A 163 4.62 -19.53 -20.21
CA LYS A 163 5.93 -19.87 -20.70
C LYS A 163 6.15 -19.29 -22.11
N SER A 164 7.18 -18.45 -22.23
CA SER A 164 7.89 -18.06 -23.46
C SER A 164 7.10 -17.29 -24.53
N TYR A 165 6.71 -16.05 -24.23
CA TYR A 165 6.63 -15.03 -25.28
C TYR A 165 8.06 -14.57 -25.63
N SER A 166 8.67 -15.18 -26.64
CA SER A 166 9.89 -14.63 -27.27
C SER A 166 9.48 -13.62 -28.33
N LEU A 167 9.96 -12.38 -28.22
CA LEU A 167 9.72 -11.34 -29.22
C LEU A 167 10.49 -11.68 -30.51
N PRO A 168 9.85 -11.67 -31.69
CA PRO A 168 10.50 -12.08 -32.95
C PRO A 168 11.52 -11.06 -33.45
N TRP A 169 11.32 -9.77 -33.15
CA TRP A 169 12.23 -8.66 -33.48
C TRP A 169 11.93 -7.46 -32.57
N ILE A 170 12.92 -6.59 -32.37
CA ILE A 170 12.78 -5.34 -31.60
C ILE A 170 12.93 -4.14 -32.56
N PRO A 171 12.10 -3.09 -32.46
CA PRO A 171 12.31 -1.85 -33.20
C PRO A 171 13.62 -1.12 -32.82
N ASP A 172 14.32 -0.56 -33.81
CA ASP A 172 15.61 0.13 -33.64
C ASP A 172 15.62 1.27 -32.61
N PHE A 173 14.45 1.84 -32.31
CA PHE A 173 14.35 2.92 -31.33
C PHE A 173 14.41 2.42 -29.88
N VAL A 174 14.13 1.13 -29.60
CA VAL A 174 14.17 0.59 -28.22
C VAL A 174 15.60 0.59 -27.66
N PRO A 175 16.63 0.09 -28.39
CA PRO A 175 18.02 0.24 -27.94
C PRO A 175 18.46 1.70 -27.81
N LYS A 176 17.99 2.59 -28.69
CA LYS A 176 18.30 4.04 -28.63
C LYS A 176 17.75 4.68 -27.35
N ILE A 177 16.54 4.30 -26.91
CA ILE A 177 15.96 4.75 -25.64
C ILE A 177 16.82 4.26 -24.47
N GLY A 178 17.16 2.97 -24.44
CA GLY A 178 18.00 2.41 -23.37
C GLY A 178 19.38 3.07 -23.29
N LEU A 179 20.07 3.23 -24.42
CA LEU A 179 21.34 3.94 -24.49
C LEU A 179 21.21 5.41 -24.08
N GLY A 180 20.10 6.06 -24.43
CA GLY A 180 19.78 7.43 -24.02
C GLY A 180 19.65 7.59 -22.50
N ILE A 181 19.17 6.57 -21.78
CA ILE A 181 19.09 6.59 -20.31
C ILE A 181 20.48 6.37 -19.69
N ILE A 182 21.23 5.37 -20.20
CA ILE A 182 22.56 5.01 -19.66
C ILE A 182 23.59 6.12 -19.88
N SER A 183 23.58 6.77 -21.04
CA SER A 183 24.63 7.72 -21.43
C SER A 183 24.43 9.16 -20.93
N ASN A 184 23.22 9.54 -20.51
CA ASN A 184 22.88 10.94 -20.21
C ASN A 184 22.71 11.26 -18.70
N GLY A 185 23.34 10.49 -17.81
CA GLY A 185 23.43 10.86 -16.39
C GLY A 185 22.16 10.65 -15.56
N PHE A 186 21.24 9.78 -16.00
CA PHE A 186 20.06 9.42 -15.20
C PHE A 186 20.44 8.66 -13.91
N PHE A 187 21.43 7.76 -13.99
CA PHE A 187 21.94 6.94 -12.87
C PHE A 187 23.43 7.18 -12.62
N SER A 188 23.90 6.90 -11.41
CA SER A 188 25.32 6.93 -11.07
C SER A 188 26.00 5.68 -11.65
N CYS A 189 26.78 5.85 -12.71
CA CYS A 189 27.59 4.75 -13.24
C CYS A 189 28.83 4.58 -12.35
N SER A 190 28.85 3.55 -11.50
CA SER A 190 30.05 3.15 -10.77
C SER A 190 31.04 2.48 -11.73
N THR A 191 31.79 3.26 -12.52
CA THR A 191 32.94 2.71 -13.25
C THR A 191 34.06 2.43 -12.24
N THR A 192 34.10 1.21 -11.71
CA THR A 192 35.27 0.65 -11.03
C THR A 192 36.35 0.32 -12.04
N VAL A 193 36.93 1.31 -12.71
CA VAL A 193 38.21 1.14 -13.41
C VAL A 193 39.03 2.42 -13.23
N ALA A 194 39.74 2.49 -12.10
CA ALA A 194 40.96 3.28 -12.04
C ALA A 194 41.93 2.70 -13.10
N GLY A 195 42.02 3.33 -14.26
CA GLY A 195 42.83 2.78 -15.35
C GLY A 195 42.88 3.61 -16.63
N ARG A 196 43.70 4.67 -16.58
CA ARG A 196 44.34 5.40 -17.69
C ARG A 196 43.54 6.50 -18.41
N ASN A 197 44.21 7.66 -18.41
CA ASN A 197 44.03 8.86 -19.22
C ASN A 197 42.95 9.82 -18.72
N ALA A 198 43.24 10.41 -17.57
CA ALA A 198 42.71 11.70 -17.18
C ALA A 198 43.13 12.72 -18.23
N GLU A 199 42.21 13.10 -19.11
CA GLU A 199 42.16 14.48 -19.60
C GLU A 199 40.77 14.87 -20.12
N HIS A 200 39.91 13.95 -20.59
CA HIS A 200 38.53 14.28 -20.97
C HIS A 200 37.52 13.25 -20.43
N GLN A 201 37.00 13.46 -19.21
CA GLN A 201 35.86 12.71 -18.65
C GLN A 201 34.75 13.71 -18.28
N PRO A 202 33.58 13.71 -18.94
CA PRO A 202 32.44 14.55 -18.57
C PRO A 202 31.43 13.78 -17.70
N PHE A 203 31.88 12.80 -16.90
CA PHE A 203 30.99 12.08 -15.99
C PHE A 203 31.02 12.77 -14.63
N CYS A 204 30.05 13.64 -14.37
CA CYS A 204 29.73 14.08 -13.01
C CYS A 204 29.43 12.84 -12.15
N CYS A 205 29.99 12.78 -10.93
CA CYS A 205 29.70 11.72 -9.95
C CYS A 205 28.26 11.74 -9.40
N ALA A 206 27.42 12.69 -9.82
CA ALA A 206 26.07 12.89 -9.33
C ALA A 206 25.05 12.55 -10.42
N SER A 207 23.95 11.90 -10.03
CA SER A 207 22.90 11.41 -10.93
C SER A 207 21.61 12.21 -10.82
N LEU A 208 20.77 12.17 -11.87
CA LEU A 208 19.43 12.76 -11.80
C LEU A 208 18.63 12.18 -10.63
N VAL A 209 18.74 10.87 -10.37
CA VAL A 209 18.06 10.21 -9.23
C VAL A 209 18.47 10.86 -7.91
N GLN A 210 19.76 11.12 -7.69
CA GLN A 210 20.23 11.79 -6.47
C GLN A 210 19.65 13.21 -6.33
N GLY A 211 19.57 13.95 -7.44
CA GLY A 211 18.92 15.26 -7.49
C GLY A 211 17.43 15.22 -7.18
N LEU A 212 16.72 14.23 -7.74
CA LEU A 212 15.29 14.00 -7.47
C LEU A 212 15.06 13.60 -6.00
N CYS A 213 15.89 12.74 -5.42
CA CYS A 213 15.86 12.42 -3.99
C CYS A 213 16.01 13.68 -3.13
N TYR A 214 16.96 14.54 -3.47
CA TYR A 214 17.16 15.81 -2.76
C TYR A 214 15.92 16.71 -2.83
N MET A 215 15.31 16.86 -4.01
CA MET A 215 14.06 17.61 -4.21
C MET A 215 12.89 17.00 -3.45
N ARG A 216 12.81 15.68 -3.33
CA ARG A 216 11.77 14.99 -2.56
C ARG A 216 11.91 15.26 -1.06
N CYS A 217 13.13 15.31 -0.53
CA CYS A 217 13.37 15.50 0.90
C CYS A 217 13.32 16.97 1.35
N HIS A 218 13.67 17.92 0.48
CA HIS A 218 13.81 19.35 0.83
C HIS A 218 12.80 20.27 0.12
N GLY A 219 12.12 19.78 -0.91
CA GLY A 219 11.15 20.57 -1.68
C GLY A 219 9.81 20.73 -0.97
N ASN A 220 9.03 21.72 -1.41
CA ASN A 220 7.61 21.81 -1.05
C ASN A 220 6.82 20.62 -1.63
N VAL A 221 5.50 20.57 -1.38
CA VAL A 221 4.66 19.47 -1.86
C VAL A 221 4.64 19.38 -3.39
N ASP A 222 4.60 20.49 -4.12
CA ASP A 222 4.59 20.52 -5.60
C ASP A 222 5.90 20.00 -6.20
N VAL A 223 7.02 20.45 -5.64
CA VAL A 223 8.38 20.01 -6.00
C VAL A 223 8.54 18.52 -5.70
N SER A 224 8.07 18.07 -4.54
CA SER A 224 8.07 16.65 -4.16
C SER A 224 7.25 15.80 -5.11
N LEU A 225 6.06 16.27 -5.52
CA LEU A 225 5.19 15.61 -6.49
C LEU A 225 5.85 15.51 -7.87
N SER A 226 6.55 16.57 -8.31
CA SER A 226 7.30 16.52 -9.58
C SER A 226 8.42 15.50 -9.54
N SER A 227 9.15 15.44 -8.42
CA SER A 227 10.27 14.53 -8.24
C SER A 227 9.81 13.07 -8.23
N ILE A 228 8.82 12.74 -7.40
CA ILE A 228 8.31 11.37 -7.28
C ILE A 228 7.70 10.87 -8.59
N SER A 229 6.97 11.75 -9.30
CA SER A 229 6.40 11.41 -10.61
C SER A 229 7.49 11.11 -11.63
N CYS A 230 8.62 11.83 -11.60
CA CYS A 230 9.74 11.56 -12.49
C CYS A 230 10.46 10.25 -12.13
N LEU A 231 10.72 10.02 -10.84
CA LEU A 231 11.33 8.77 -10.35
C LEU A 231 10.50 7.55 -10.74
N GLN A 232 9.18 7.61 -10.54
CA GLN A 232 8.27 6.52 -10.91
C GLN A 232 8.31 6.22 -12.42
N ARG A 233 8.24 7.25 -13.27
CA ARG A 233 8.30 7.06 -14.72
C ARG A 233 9.65 6.53 -15.18
N LEU A 234 10.74 6.94 -14.52
CA LEU A 234 12.07 6.41 -14.78
C LEU A 234 12.16 4.92 -14.42
N VAL A 235 11.62 4.52 -13.27
CA VAL A 235 11.56 3.10 -12.85
C VAL A 235 10.75 2.24 -13.81
N GLN A 236 9.55 2.70 -14.18
CA GLN A 236 8.70 2.00 -15.14
C GLN A 236 9.37 1.85 -16.51
N LEU A 237 9.99 2.92 -17.03
CA LEU A 237 10.64 2.89 -18.33
C LEU A 237 11.85 1.94 -18.36
N SER A 238 12.75 2.04 -17.38
CA SER A 238 13.92 1.16 -17.28
C SER A 238 13.52 -0.31 -17.23
N TRP A 239 12.49 -0.63 -16.44
CA TRP A 239 11.95 -2.00 -16.37
C TRP A 239 11.37 -2.47 -17.70
N SER A 240 10.59 -1.63 -18.38
CA SER A 240 10.01 -1.95 -19.69
C SER A 240 11.07 -2.14 -20.77
N VAL A 241 12.15 -1.34 -20.75
CA VAL A 241 13.29 -1.52 -21.67
C VAL A 241 13.97 -2.87 -21.43
N ASP A 242 14.30 -3.19 -20.19
CA ASP A 242 14.91 -4.48 -19.84
C ASP A 242 14.01 -5.66 -20.24
N ARG A 243 12.70 -5.55 -19.97
CA ARG A 243 11.71 -6.58 -20.34
C ARG A 243 11.68 -6.82 -21.85
N VAL A 244 11.64 -5.75 -22.66
CA VAL A 244 11.61 -5.86 -24.13
C VAL A 244 12.92 -6.45 -24.65
N ILE A 245 14.07 -6.02 -24.11
CA ILE A 245 15.39 -6.50 -24.55
C ILE A 245 15.57 -7.97 -24.17
N GLN A 246 15.35 -8.35 -22.91
CA GLN A 246 15.42 -9.73 -22.43
C GLN A 246 14.42 -10.66 -23.15
N GLY A 247 13.24 -10.13 -23.51
CA GLY A 247 12.24 -10.87 -24.30
C GLY A 247 12.72 -11.27 -25.70
N ALA A 248 13.72 -10.59 -26.25
CA ALA A 248 14.28 -10.88 -27.58
C ALA A 248 15.72 -11.45 -27.55
N THR A 249 16.39 -11.54 -26.40
CA THR A 249 17.80 -12.02 -26.33
C THR A 249 17.98 -13.48 -26.78
N LYS A 250 16.92 -14.28 -26.92
CA LYS A 250 17.00 -15.58 -27.63
C LYS A 250 17.31 -15.45 -29.14
N CYS A 251 17.05 -14.28 -29.74
CA CYS A 251 17.33 -13.96 -31.14
C CYS A 251 18.37 -12.85 -31.35
N CYS A 252 18.64 -12.00 -30.33
CA CYS A 252 19.44 -10.77 -30.48
C CYS A 252 20.94 -10.87 -30.08
N SER A 253 21.51 -12.05 -29.84
CA SER A 253 22.95 -12.14 -29.46
C SER A 253 23.91 -11.63 -30.54
N GLU A 254 23.45 -11.51 -31.80
CA GLU A 254 24.24 -10.99 -32.92
C GLU A 254 24.18 -9.44 -33.02
N CYS A 255 23.06 -8.80 -32.66
CA CYS A 255 22.84 -7.36 -32.88
C CYS A 255 23.65 -6.45 -31.94
N PHE A 256 23.96 -6.91 -30.72
CA PHE A 256 24.73 -6.14 -29.73
C PHE A 256 26.25 -6.28 -29.89
N ASN A 257 26.70 -7.27 -30.68
CA ASN A 257 28.13 -7.52 -30.93
C ASN A 257 28.63 -6.81 -32.21
N GLU A 258 27.75 -6.49 -33.16
CA GLU A 258 28.15 -5.98 -34.48
C GLU A 258 27.99 -4.46 -34.68
N SER A 259 27.40 -3.71 -33.75
CA SER A 259 27.31 -2.24 -33.84
C SER A 259 28.24 -1.58 -32.82
N GLY A 260 28.90 -0.48 -33.20
CA GLY A 260 29.95 0.22 -32.44
C GLY A 260 29.51 0.91 -31.13
N THR A 261 28.61 0.31 -30.35
CA THR A 261 28.00 0.83 -29.12
C THR A 261 28.82 0.63 -27.84
N GLY A 262 30.05 0.08 -27.93
CA GLY A 262 31.02 0.05 -26.83
C GLY A 262 30.52 -0.63 -25.53
N GLU A 263 30.95 -0.11 -24.37
CA GLU A 263 30.57 -0.61 -23.04
C GLU A 263 29.08 -0.38 -22.71
N ALA A 264 28.47 0.69 -23.22
CA ALA A 264 27.05 0.99 -23.01
C ALA A 264 26.11 -0.04 -23.65
N GLY A 265 26.51 -0.63 -24.79
CA GLY A 265 25.76 -1.74 -25.41
C GLY A 265 25.82 -3.04 -24.60
N LYS A 266 26.96 -3.32 -23.93
CA LYS A 266 27.10 -4.47 -23.03
C LYS A 266 26.25 -4.30 -21.77
N LEU A 267 26.29 -3.11 -21.18
CA LEU A 267 25.46 -2.77 -20.02
C LEU A 267 23.96 -2.85 -20.33
N LEU A 268 23.55 -2.42 -21.53
CA LEU A 268 22.17 -2.56 -21.98
C LEU A 268 21.75 -4.03 -22.15
N ALA A 269 22.67 -4.91 -22.56
CA ALA A 269 22.42 -6.35 -22.68
C ALA A 269 22.35 -7.06 -21.32
N GLU A 270 23.13 -6.61 -20.33
CA GLU A 270 23.07 -7.07 -18.93
C GLU A 270 21.81 -6.57 -18.19
N GLY A 271 21.21 -5.49 -18.70
CA GLY A 271 20.00 -4.86 -18.18
C GLY A 271 20.32 -3.58 -17.40
N ILE A 272 19.56 -2.53 -17.69
CA ILE A 272 19.57 -1.24 -16.98
C ILE A 272 19.34 -1.47 -15.48
N SER A 273 18.63 -2.55 -15.13
CA SER A 273 18.30 -2.91 -13.75
C SER A 273 19.51 -3.23 -12.86
N SER A 274 20.67 -3.53 -13.44
CA SER A 274 21.92 -3.77 -12.71
C SER A 274 22.64 -2.47 -12.30
N LEU A 275 22.53 -1.43 -13.13
CA LEU A 275 23.27 -0.17 -12.98
C LEU A 275 22.77 0.71 -11.83
N TRP A 276 21.46 0.70 -11.60
CA TRP A 276 20.79 1.60 -10.65
C TRP A 276 20.57 1.01 -9.26
N HIS A 277 21.06 -0.22 -8.96
CA HIS A 277 20.73 -0.92 -7.71
C HIS A 277 21.09 -0.08 -6.48
N ASN A 278 22.25 0.58 -6.49
CA ASN A 278 22.72 1.42 -5.38
C ASN A 278 21.89 2.70 -5.25
N ASP A 279 21.61 3.39 -6.37
CA ASP A 279 20.81 4.63 -6.39
C ASP A 279 19.36 4.37 -5.93
N LEU A 280 18.76 3.28 -6.41
CA LEU A 280 17.41 2.87 -6.01
C LEU A 280 17.35 2.35 -4.56
N LEU A 281 18.39 1.69 -4.06
CA LEU A 281 18.45 1.23 -2.68
C LEU A 281 18.54 2.41 -1.73
N HIS A 282 19.36 3.42 -2.07
CA HIS A 282 19.39 4.69 -1.34
C HIS A 282 18.03 5.40 -1.37
N LEU A 283 17.34 5.42 -2.51
CA LEU A 283 15.99 5.97 -2.61
C LEU A 283 15.00 5.20 -1.71
N LEU A 284 14.99 3.86 -1.78
CA LEU A 284 14.10 3.00 -0.99
C LEU A 284 14.32 3.21 0.52
N THR A 285 15.58 3.21 0.96
CA THR A 285 15.94 3.44 2.37
C THR A 285 15.56 4.83 2.87
N SER A 286 15.58 5.85 2.00
CA SER A 286 15.10 7.19 2.33
C SER A 286 13.57 7.27 2.41
N LEU A 287 12.84 6.56 1.55
CA LEU A 287 11.37 6.63 1.47
C LEU A 287 10.65 5.80 2.54
N LEU A 288 11.19 4.65 2.94
CA LEU A 288 10.56 3.74 3.91
C LEU A 288 10.20 4.45 5.25
N PRO A 289 11.13 5.18 5.92
CA PRO A 289 10.80 5.91 7.14
C PRO A 289 9.76 7.01 6.93
N MET A 290 9.75 7.64 5.74
CA MET A 290 8.79 8.70 5.42
C MET A 290 7.36 8.12 5.36
N ILE A 291 7.16 6.98 4.69
CA ILE A 291 5.86 6.29 4.64
C ILE A 291 5.40 5.88 6.04
N SER A 292 6.32 5.34 6.86
CA SER A 292 6.01 4.93 8.23
C SER A 292 5.53 6.10 9.13
N SER A 293 5.89 7.34 8.80
CA SER A 293 5.37 8.53 9.50
C SER A 293 4.11 9.12 8.86
N GLN A 294 3.95 8.99 7.54
CA GLN A 294 2.89 9.66 6.78
C GLN A 294 1.53 8.97 6.79
N TRP A 295 1.45 7.65 7.06
CA TRP A 295 0.14 6.96 7.08
C TRP A 295 -0.83 7.54 8.12
N SER A 296 -0.32 8.12 9.21
CA SER A 296 -1.12 8.80 10.24
C SER A 296 -1.90 10.00 9.69
N ILE A 297 -1.35 10.68 8.67
CA ILE A 297 -1.98 11.83 8.01
C ILE A 297 -3.26 11.38 7.28
N SER A 298 -3.26 10.16 6.71
CA SER A 298 -4.44 9.57 6.06
C SER A 298 -5.53 9.14 7.05
N GLN A 299 -5.25 9.06 8.35
CA GLN A 299 -6.23 8.68 9.39
C GLN A 299 -7.08 9.85 9.88
N ASN A 300 -6.60 11.08 9.68
CA ASN A 300 -7.37 12.30 9.93
C ASN A 300 -8.37 12.60 8.82
N ILE A 301 -8.57 11.67 7.89
CA ILE A 301 -9.61 11.72 6.87
C ILE A 301 -10.86 11.11 7.49
N GLU A 302 -11.91 11.92 7.68
CA GLU A 302 -13.20 11.44 8.20
C GLU A 302 -13.70 10.27 7.34
N MET A 303 -13.63 9.06 7.90
CA MET A 303 -14.37 7.92 7.37
C MET A 303 -15.73 7.91 8.05
N PHE A 304 -16.79 8.32 7.33
CA PHE A 304 -18.15 8.10 7.83
C PHE A 304 -18.38 6.59 8.00
N GLY A 305 -18.82 6.19 9.20
CA GLY A 305 -19.11 4.80 9.57
C GLY A 305 -20.20 4.10 8.74
N ARG A 306 -20.69 4.70 7.65
CA ARG A 306 -21.72 4.12 6.76
C ARG A 306 -21.33 4.04 5.27
N GLY A 307 -20.17 4.52 4.85
CA GLY A 307 -19.73 4.27 3.46
C GLY A 307 -18.73 5.27 2.92
N GLY A 308 -17.45 5.07 3.24
CA GLY A 308 -16.32 5.69 2.54
C GLY A 308 -16.36 7.22 2.43
N PRO A 309 -15.40 7.82 1.72
CA PRO A 309 -15.49 9.21 1.34
C PRO A 309 -16.56 9.33 0.25
N ALA A 310 -17.71 9.92 0.59
CA ALA A 310 -18.84 10.06 -0.33
C ALA A 310 -18.44 10.91 -1.54
N PRO A 311 -18.52 10.38 -2.78
CA PRO A 311 -18.26 11.18 -3.97
C PRO A 311 -19.40 12.19 -4.17
N GLY A 312 -19.05 13.47 -4.31
CA GLY A 312 -19.97 14.53 -4.73
C GLY A 312 -20.63 15.36 -3.62
N VAL A 313 -20.39 15.04 -2.34
CA VAL A 313 -20.71 15.95 -1.23
C VAL A 313 -19.40 16.59 -0.80
N GLY A 314 -19.30 17.92 -0.85
CA GLY A 314 -18.07 18.69 -0.62
C GLY A 314 -17.47 18.62 0.79
N PHE A 315 -17.51 17.48 1.45
CA PHE A 315 -16.96 17.21 2.78
C PHE A 315 -15.72 16.31 2.67
N GLY A 316 -14.73 16.79 1.91
CA GLY A 316 -13.32 16.40 2.03
C GLY A 316 -12.43 17.58 2.44
N TRP A 317 -13.03 18.75 2.67
CA TRP A 317 -12.35 20.03 2.96
C TRP A 317 -12.41 20.42 4.44
N GLY A 318 -13.17 19.68 5.26
CA GLY A 318 -13.46 20.03 6.66
C GLY A 318 -12.39 19.67 7.68
N THR A 319 -11.34 18.94 7.28
CA THR A 319 -10.23 18.60 8.17
C THR A 319 -9.03 19.52 7.91
N CYS A 320 -8.37 19.96 8.98
CA CYS A 320 -7.17 20.80 8.92
C CYS A 320 -6.08 20.09 8.11
N GLY A 321 -6.01 20.36 6.79
CA GLY A 321 -5.09 19.68 5.87
C GLY A 321 -5.68 19.19 4.54
N GLY A 322 -7.00 19.27 4.33
CA GLY A 322 -7.63 19.07 3.00
C GLY A 322 -8.07 17.64 2.65
N GLY A 323 -8.25 16.77 3.65
CA GLY A 323 -8.80 15.41 3.47
C GLY A 323 -8.04 14.52 2.48
N PHE A 324 -8.72 13.49 1.96
CA PHE A 324 -8.16 12.51 1.02
C PHE A 324 -7.65 13.15 -0.29
N TRP A 325 -8.28 14.24 -0.72
CA TRP A 325 -7.94 14.93 -1.97
C TRP A 325 -6.80 15.95 -1.80
N SER A 326 -6.18 16.03 -0.62
CA SER A 326 -5.06 16.91 -0.38
C SER A 326 -3.81 16.48 -1.16
N LEU A 327 -2.99 17.46 -1.56
CA LEU A 327 -1.70 17.20 -2.21
C LEU A 327 -0.77 16.34 -1.34
N LYS A 328 -0.92 16.40 0.00
CA LYS A 328 -0.16 15.57 0.94
C LYS A 328 -0.56 14.09 0.86
N CYS A 329 -1.86 13.80 0.79
CA CYS A 329 -2.34 12.42 0.62
C CYS A 329 -1.97 11.88 -0.76
N LEU A 330 -2.10 12.69 -1.81
CA LEU A 330 -1.64 12.34 -3.16
C LEU A 330 -0.15 12.02 -3.19
N LEU A 331 0.69 12.83 -2.53
CA LEU A 331 2.13 12.59 -2.43
C LEU A 331 2.42 11.25 -1.74
N ALA A 332 1.78 10.99 -0.60
CA ALA A 332 1.93 9.73 0.12
C ALA A 332 1.49 8.52 -0.73
N GLN A 333 0.43 8.66 -1.53
CA GLN A 333 -0.02 7.63 -2.47
C GLN A 333 1.01 7.36 -3.58
N LEU A 334 1.62 8.40 -4.14
CA LEU A 334 2.65 8.24 -5.16
C LEU A 334 3.95 7.65 -4.57
N ASP A 335 4.36 8.09 -3.38
CA ASP A 335 5.47 7.47 -2.65
C ASP A 335 5.19 5.98 -2.40
N SER A 336 3.96 5.67 -2.00
CA SER A 336 3.56 4.29 -1.72
C SER A 336 3.67 3.40 -2.96
N GLN A 337 3.20 3.90 -4.11
CA GLN A 337 3.25 3.18 -5.36
C GLN A 337 4.69 2.97 -5.83
N LEU A 338 5.54 4.00 -5.74
CA LEU A 338 6.95 3.89 -6.09
C LEU A 338 7.66 2.85 -5.22
N VAL A 339 7.42 2.84 -3.91
CA VAL A 339 8.06 1.87 -3.01
C VAL A 339 7.67 0.43 -3.35
N VAL A 340 6.41 0.17 -3.67
CA VAL A 340 5.98 -1.17 -4.12
C VAL A 340 6.66 -1.58 -5.43
N GLU A 341 6.77 -0.65 -6.38
CA GLU A 341 7.48 -0.89 -7.65
C GLU A 341 8.96 -1.20 -7.40
N LEU A 342 9.64 -0.44 -6.54
CA LEU A 342 11.04 -0.67 -6.16
C LEU A 342 11.24 -2.03 -5.48
N ILE A 343 10.41 -2.37 -4.49
CA ILE A 343 10.47 -3.67 -3.80
C ILE A 343 10.32 -4.81 -4.81
N LYS A 344 9.38 -4.69 -5.76
CA LYS A 344 9.19 -5.68 -6.82
C LYS A 344 10.47 -5.82 -7.65
N CYS A 345 11.07 -4.72 -8.11
CA CYS A 345 12.29 -4.75 -8.89
C CYS A 345 13.44 -5.46 -8.15
N PHE A 346 13.63 -5.17 -6.87
CA PHE A 346 14.67 -5.83 -6.07
C PHE A 346 14.42 -7.33 -5.87
N SER A 347 13.17 -7.74 -5.62
CA SER A 347 12.81 -9.16 -5.48
C SER A 347 13.02 -9.98 -6.76
N SER A 348 12.77 -9.38 -7.93
CA SER A 348 12.95 -10.05 -9.23
C SER A 348 14.41 -10.23 -9.64
N VAL A 349 15.31 -9.37 -9.18
CA VAL A 349 16.75 -9.41 -9.53
C VAL A 349 17.50 -10.45 -8.67
N GLN A 350 17.07 -10.68 -7.42
CA GLN A 350 17.75 -11.58 -6.49
C GLN A 350 17.18 -13.00 -6.43
N GLY A 351 16.01 -13.27 -7.03
CA GLY A 351 15.40 -14.61 -7.03
C GLY A 351 14.95 -15.12 -5.65
N SER A 352 15.11 -14.30 -4.61
CA SER A 352 14.58 -14.47 -3.27
C SER A 352 13.91 -13.17 -2.82
N PRO A 353 12.87 -13.24 -1.97
CA PRO A 353 12.34 -12.05 -1.31
C PRO A 353 13.47 -11.37 -0.54
N ILE A 354 13.43 -10.03 -0.50
CA ILE A 354 14.41 -9.17 0.16
C ILE A 354 14.40 -9.44 1.67
N ILE A 355 15.00 -10.54 2.07
CA ILE A 355 15.63 -10.69 3.37
C ILE A 355 17.07 -10.37 3.07
N LEU A 356 17.49 -9.19 3.49
CA LEU A 356 18.87 -8.71 3.40
C LEU A 356 19.79 -9.85 3.85
N ASP A 357 20.52 -10.39 2.89
CA ASP A 357 21.50 -11.48 2.93
C ASP A 357 21.93 -11.96 4.34
N GLU A 358 21.75 -13.26 4.64
CA GLU A 358 22.35 -13.95 5.80
C GLU A 358 23.89 -13.95 5.76
N GLY A 359 24.50 -13.47 4.67
CA GLY A 359 25.94 -13.46 4.42
C GLY A 359 26.79 -12.42 5.18
N VAL A 360 26.20 -11.52 6.00
CA VAL A 360 27.01 -10.52 6.73
C VAL A 360 27.20 -10.91 8.20
N LYS A 361 28.47 -11.19 8.53
CA LYS A 361 29.04 -11.56 9.84
C LYS A 361 28.27 -11.04 11.07
N LEU A 362 28.22 -11.91 12.07
CA LEU A 362 27.56 -11.92 13.39
C LEU A 362 27.35 -10.58 14.15
N ASP A 363 28.02 -9.48 13.79
CA ASP A 363 27.83 -8.16 14.39
C ASP A 363 26.65 -7.36 13.76
N ASN A 364 26.05 -7.83 12.66
CA ASN A 364 25.00 -7.12 11.91
C ASN A 364 23.55 -7.60 12.15
N VAL A 365 23.32 -8.53 13.08
CA VAL A 365 21.99 -9.13 13.35
C VAL A 365 20.96 -8.09 13.84
N THR A 366 21.40 -7.05 14.55
CA THR A 366 20.51 -5.95 14.99
C THR A 366 20.06 -5.08 13.82
N ASN A 367 20.96 -4.81 12.86
CA ASN A 367 20.63 -4.02 11.67
C ASN A 367 19.67 -4.76 10.73
N THR A 368 19.80 -6.09 10.57
CA THR A 368 18.90 -6.89 9.72
C THR A 368 17.51 -7.05 10.33
N VAL A 369 17.41 -7.17 11.66
CA VAL A 369 16.11 -7.21 12.36
C VAL A 369 15.41 -5.85 12.29
N VAL A 370 16.13 -4.75 12.46
CA VAL A 370 15.58 -3.40 12.36
C VAL A 370 15.12 -3.08 10.93
N THR A 371 15.86 -3.52 9.90
CA THR A 371 15.46 -3.31 8.50
C THR A 371 14.24 -4.14 8.11
N ALA A 372 14.14 -5.40 8.57
CA ALA A 372 12.97 -6.24 8.32
C ALA A 372 11.71 -5.71 9.05
N SER A 373 11.82 -5.28 10.31
CA SER A 373 10.68 -4.67 11.02
C SER A 373 10.23 -3.35 10.40
N ASN A 374 11.17 -2.49 9.99
CA ASN A 374 10.86 -1.26 9.27
C ASN A 374 10.20 -1.53 7.92
N TRP A 375 10.65 -2.56 7.21
CA TRP A 375 10.03 -2.98 5.96
C TRP A 375 8.60 -3.46 6.18
N ILE A 376 8.34 -4.37 7.14
CA ILE A 376 6.99 -4.86 7.44
C ILE A 376 6.07 -3.70 7.88
N SER A 377 6.56 -2.83 8.77
CA SER A 377 5.82 -1.66 9.25
C SER A 377 5.48 -0.70 8.12
N SER A 378 6.44 -0.42 7.24
CA SER A 378 6.23 0.48 6.09
C SER A 378 5.26 -0.14 5.12
N THR A 379 5.39 -1.42 4.80
CA THR A 379 4.50 -2.15 3.88
C THR A 379 3.07 -2.23 4.41
N LEU A 380 2.88 -2.41 5.72
CA LEU A 380 1.57 -2.24 6.36
C LEU A 380 1.08 -0.79 6.29
N GLY A 381 1.96 0.20 6.45
CA GLY A 381 1.64 1.62 6.26
C GLY A 381 1.16 1.95 4.84
N LEU A 382 1.77 1.35 3.81
CA LEU A 382 1.35 1.48 2.41
C LEU A 382 -0.12 1.07 2.24
N SER A 383 -0.53 -0.01 2.92
CA SER A 383 -1.90 -0.52 2.84
C SER A 383 -2.95 0.45 3.38
N LEU A 384 -2.57 1.31 4.34
CA LEU A 384 -3.44 2.33 4.93
C LEU A 384 -3.54 3.60 4.07
N ILE A 385 -2.55 3.86 3.23
CA ILE A 385 -2.50 5.04 2.35
C ILE A 385 -3.22 4.79 1.03
N ALA A 386 -3.26 3.53 0.59
CA ALA A 386 -3.77 3.11 -0.71
C ALA A 386 -5.20 3.58 -0.97
N GLY A 387 -5.40 4.20 -2.14
CA GLY A 387 -6.71 4.64 -2.61
C GLY A 387 -7.46 3.58 -3.43
N PRO A 388 -8.73 3.86 -3.79
CA PRO A 388 -9.56 2.96 -4.59
C PRO A 388 -8.99 2.63 -5.98
N GLY A 389 -8.30 3.57 -6.62
CA GLY A 389 -7.60 3.35 -7.88
C GLY A 389 -6.34 2.47 -7.76
N GLN A 390 -5.94 2.06 -6.55
CA GLN A 390 -4.70 1.35 -6.25
C GLN A 390 -4.91 -0.09 -5.74
N ILE A 391 -6.07 -0.70 -6.01
CA ILE A 391 -6.37 -2.09 -5.61
C ILE A 391 -5.28 -3.07 -6.09
N TYR A 392 -4.82 -2.94 -7.33
CA TYR A 392 -3.74 -3.79 -7.86
C TYR A 392 -2.41 -3.64 -7.11
N MET A 393 -2.13 -2.44 -6.57
CA MET A 393 -0.97 -2.22 -5.70
C MET A 393 -1.16 -2.95 -4.37
N LEU A 394 -2.35 -2.88 -3.77
CA LEU A 394 -2.68 -3.61 -2.55
C LEU A 394 -2.60 -5.13 -2.71
N GLU A 395 -3.03 -5.68 -3.85
CA GLU A 395 -2.92 -7.11 -4.12
C GLU A 395 -1.46 -7.59 -4.09
N LYS A 396 -0.54 -6.79 -4.64
CA LYS A 396 0.91 -7.04 -4.59
C LYS A 396 1.47 -6.87 -3.19
N VAL A 397 1.03 -5.85 -2.46
CA VAL A 397 1.42 -5.63 -1.07
C VAL A 397 1.02 -6.82 -0.20
N PHE A 398 -0.18 -7.36 -0.38
CA PHE A 398 -0.60 -8.58 0.30
C PHE A 398 0.21 -9.80 -0.14
N ASP A 399 0.61 -9.88 -1.41
CA ASP A 399 1.50 -10.95 -1.85
C ASP A 399 2.85 -10.93 -1.15
N MET A 400 3.39 -9.73 -0.92
CA MET A 400 4.64 -9.50 -0.21
C MET A 400 4.48 -9.77 1.29
N ILE A 401 3.52 -9.14 1.99
CA ILE A 401 3.37 -9.27 3.46
C ILE A 401 3.14 -10.73 3.88
N PHE A 402 2.32 -11.46 3.13
CA PHE A 402 1.93 -12.82 3.48
C PHE A 402 2.83 -13.88 2.85
N GLU A 403 4.04 -13.52 2.43
CA GLU A 403 4.99 -14.50 1.93
C GLU A 403 5.46 -15.46 3.05
N PRO A 404 5.63 -16.76 2.79
CA PRO A 404 6.08 -17.73 3.80
C PRO A 404 7.37 -17.35 4.51
N SER A 405 8.31 -16.68 3.82
CA SER A 405 9.57 -16.18 4.36
C SER A 405 9.37 -15.16 5.48
N ILE A 406 8.39 -14.25 5.33
CA ILE A 406 8.03 -13.26 6.33
C ILE A 406 7.32 -13.90 7.51
N LEU A 407 6.45 -14.89 7.27
CA LEU A 407 5.81 -15.65 8.35
C LEU A 407 6.85 -16.39 9.22
N LYS A 408 7.90 -16.96 8.61
CA LYS A 408 9.04 -17.55 9.35
C LYS A 408 9.79 -16.51 10.17
N TYR A 409 10.06 -15.33 9.61
CA TYR A 409 10.71 -14.23 10.31
C TYR A 409 9.88 -13.74 11.52
N LEU A 410 8.55 -13.61 11.35
CA LEU A 410 7.63 -13.24 12.42
C LEU A 410 7.65 -14.30 13.53
N LYS A 411 7.61 -15.60 13.19
CA LYS A 411 7.74 -16.67 14.19
C LYS A 411 9.07 -16.61 14.95
N SER A 412 10.19 -16.38 14.25
CA SER A 412 11.50 -16.21 14.91
C SER A 412 11.50 -15.02 15.88
N SER A 413 10.82 -13.94 15.49
CA SER A 413 10.65 -12.75 16.33
C SER A 413 9.78 -13.02 17.55
N ILE A 414 8.74 -13.86 17.41
CA ILE A 414 7.91 -14.31 18.55
C ILE A 414 8.78 -15.06 19.57
N HIS A 415 9.65 -15.98 19.14
CA HIS A 415 10.52 -16.71 20.06
C HIS A 415 11.45 -15.77 20.84
N LYS A 416 12.08 -14.81 20.16
CA LYS A 416 12.91 -13.77 20.81
C LYS A 416 12.10 -12.93 21.79
N PHE A 417 10.90 -12.53 21.38
CA PHE A 417 10.01 -11.74 22.21
C PHE A 417 9.59 -12.49 23.49
N THR A 418 9.27 -13.78 23.38
CA THR A 418 8.95 -14.60 24.56
C THR A 418 10.14 -14.86 25.47
N SER A 419 11.37 -14.95 24.94
CA SER A 419 12.55 -15.09 25.79
C SER A 419 12.87 -13.80 26.56
N ASP A 420 12.58 -12.64 25.96
CA ASP A 420 12.85 -11.33 26.58
C ASP A 420 11.77 -10.95 27.62
N MET A 421 10.53 -11.43 27.43
CA MET A 421 9.44 -11.30 28.39
C MET A 421 9.49 -12.45 29.41
N GLU A 422 10.16 -12.24 30.55
CA GLU A 422 10.23 -13.21 31.67
C GLU A 422 8.86 -13.76 32.15
N LEU A 423 7.77 -13.08 31.81
CA LEU A 423 6.39 -13.42 32.16
C LEU A 423 5.80 -14.55 31.30
N LEU A 424 6.31 -14.77 30.08
CA LEU A 424 5.73 -15.72 29.13
C LEU A 424 6.53 -17.04 29.12
N LYS A 425 5.82 -18.17 29.16
CA LYS A 425 6.45 -19.46 28.89
C LYS A 425 6.91 -19.49 27.42
N PRO A 426 8.12 -19.98 27.13
CA PRO A 426 8.55 -20.16 25.74
C PRO A 426 7.61 -21.15 25.06
N PHE A 427 7.19 -20.84 23.84
CA PHE A 427 6.36 -21.74 23.06
C PHE A 427 7.16 -22.99 22.67
N GLU A 428 6.64 -24.17 22.99
CA GLU A 428 7.27 -25.47 22.71
C GLU A 428 6.93 -26.03 21.31
N TRP A 429 6.08 -25.33 20.55
CA TRP A 429 5.58 -25.80 19.26
C TRP A 429 6.34 -25.19 18.07
N ASP A 430 6.51 -26.01 17.04
CA ASP A 430 7.06 -25.61 15.75
C ASP A 430 6.01 -25.63 14.64
N LEU A 431 6.30 -24.91 13.55
CA LEU A 431 5.48 -24.83 12.35
C LEU A 431 6.24 -25.49 11.20
N ASN A 432 5.53 -26.34 10.45
CA ASN A 432 6.04 -27.03 9.28
C ASN A 432 6.00 -26.13 8.03
N GLU A 433 6.77 -26.45 7.00
CA GLU A 433 6.77 -25.74 5.72
C GLU A 433 5.37 -25.70 5.07
N ASP A 434 4.65 -26.82 5.11
CA ASP A 434 3.29 -26.91 4.58
C ASP A 434 2.31 -25.98 5.33
N GLU A 435 2.51 -25.79 6.64
CA GLU A 435 1.68 -24.87 7.45
C GLU A 435 1.94 -23.41 7.07
N TYR A 436 3.18 -23.02 6.80
CA TYR A 436 3.47 -21.66 6.30
C TYR A 436 2.85 -21.40 4.93
N MET A 437 2.88 -22.38 4.04
CA MET A 437 2.24 -22.27 2.73
C MET A 437 0.72 -22.17 2.86
N LEU A 438 0.12 -22.98 3.74
CA LEU A 438 -1.30 -22.91 4.05
C LEU A 438 -1.67 -21.52 4.59
N PHE A 439 -1.00 -21.04 5.65
CA PHE A 439 -1.27 -19.74 6.25
C PHE A 439 -1.09 -18.59 5.26
N SER A 440 -0.05 -18.63 4.42
CA SER A 440 0.14 -17.67 3.33
C SER A 440 -1.08 -17.62 2.40
N SER A 441 -1.53 -18.77 1.91
CA SER A 441 -2.65 -18.85 0.98
C SER A 441 -3.97 -18.38 1.60
N VAL A 442 -4.22 -18.77 2.85
CA VAL A 442 -5.45 -18.49 3.58
C VAL A 442 -5.55 -17.00 3.92
N LEU A 443 -4.47 -16.39 4.42
CA LEU A 443 -4.43 -14.95 4.72
C LEU A 443 -4.61 -14.11 3.45
N LYS A 444 -3.90 -14.42 2.36
CA LYS A 444 -4.04 -13.72 1.07
C LYS A 444 -5.49 -13.75 0.57
N SER A 445 -6.11 -14.94 0.60
CA SER A 445 -7.50 -15.12 0.18
C SER A 445 -8.48 -14.33 1.07
N HIS A 446 -8.31 -14.41 2.40
CA HIS A 446 -9.16 -13.69 3.34
C HIS A 446 -9.10 -12.17 3.14
N PHE A 447 -7.90 -11.59 3.09
CA PHE A 447 -7.79 -10.13 2.98
C PHE A 447 -8.23 -9.59 1.61
N ARG A 448 -7.96 -10.33 0.51
CA ARG A 448 -8.48 -9.96 -0.81
C ARG A 448 -10.01 -9.99 -0.86
N SER A 449 -10.62 -11.10 -0.43
CA SER A 449 -12.07 -11.25 -0.45
C SER A 449 -12.77 -10.27 0.48
N ARG A 450 -12.20 -10.01 1.67
CA ARG A 450 -12.84 -9.14 2.66
C ARG A 450 -12.65 -7.65 2.39
N TRP A 451 -11.49 -7.22 1.88
CA TRP A 451 -11.18 -5.79 1.80
C TRP A 451 -11.07 -5.23 0.38
N LEU A 452 -10.74 -6.06 -0.61
CA LEU A 452 -10.60 -5.61 -2.00
C LEU A 452 -11.82 -5.91 -2.88
N ALA A 453 -12.74 -6.77 -2.42
CA ALA A 453 -13.97 -7.05 -3.15
C ALA A 453 -14.94 -5.85 -3.14
N ILE A 454 -15.57 -5.59 -4.29
CA ILE A 454 -16.58 -4.55 -4.45
C ILE A 454 -17.79 -4.87 -3.56
N LYS A 455 -18.24 -3.89 -2.76
CA LYS A 455 -19.45 -4.01 -1.94
C LYS A 455 -20.68 -4.02 -2.86
N LYS A 456 -21.33 -5.17 -3.01
CA LYS A 456 -22.61 -5.25 -3.73
C LYS A 456 -23.73 -4.64 -2.90
N LYS A 457 -24.62 -3.89 -3.55
CA LYS A 457 -25.90 -3.46 -2.98
C LYS A 457 -26.87 -4.65 -3.06
N HIS A 458 -27.66 -4.89 -2.02
CA HIS A 458 -28.82 -5.78 -2.11
C HIS A 458 -29.67 -5.34 -3.31
N SER A 459 -29.85 -6.22 -4.29
CA SER A 459 -30.94 -6.05 -5.25
C SER A 459 -32.22 -6.27 -4.43
N ASP A 460 -33.06 -5.25 -4.32
CA ASP A 460 -34.44 -5.42 -3.86
C ASP A 460 -35.12 -6.43 -4.78
N LYS A 461 -35.10 -7.72 -4.41
CA LYS A 461 -35.85 -8.80 -5.05
C LYS A 461 -37.36 -8.73 -4.73
N TYR A 462 -37.89 -7.53 -4.49
CA TYR A 462 -39.30 -7.24 -4.27
C TYR A 462 -39.78 -6.03 -5.07
N ALA A 463 -39.44 -5.98 -6.36
CA ALA A 463 -40.23 -5.26 -7.35
C ALA A 463 -41.03 -6.29 -8.17
N GLY A 464 -41.88 -7.04 -7.48
CA GLY A 464 -42.86 -7.95 -8.05
C GLY A 464 -44.27 -7.46 -7.69
N ASP A 465 -44.95 -6.94 -8.71
CA ASP A 465 -46.39 -6.83 -8.87
C ASP A 465 -47.25 -6.21 -7.75
N ASN A 466 -47.91 -5.12 -8.16
CA ASN A 466 -49.11 -4.58 -7.56
C ASN A 466 -50.15 -5.70 -7.29
N SER A 467 -50.50 -5.95 -6.03
CA SER A 467 -51.88 -5.82 -5.53
C SER A 467 -52.11 -6.46 -4.15
N SER A 468 -52.90 -5.72 -3.36
CA SER A 468 -53.69 -6.16 -2.20
C SER A 468 -53.03 -6.26 -0.81
N THR A 469 -53.28 -5.20 -0.03
CA THR A 469 -53.62 -5.18 1.40
C THR A 469 -53.67 -6.52 2.14
N LYS A 470 -52.82 -6.66 3.17
CA LYS A 470 -53.20 -7.18 4.50
C LYS A 470 -52.17 -6.76 5.56
N ILE A 471 -52.66 -6.03 6.57
CA ILE A 471 -51.98 -5.70 7.82
C ILE A 471 -51.86 -6.99 8.65
N SER A 472 -50.65 -7.37 9.09
CA SER A 472 -50.44 -7.96 10.43
C SER A 472 -48.96 -8.18 10.76
N LYS A 473 -48.58 -7.69 11.95
CA LYS A 473 -47.45 -8.08 12.82
C LYS A 473 -46.06 -7.70 12.34
N THR A 474 -45.53 -6.65 12.96
CA THR A 474 -44.10 -6.44 13.23
C THR A 474 -43.48 -7.73 13.78
N PRO A 475 -42.48 -8.31 13.11
CA PRO A 475 -41.39 -8.95 13.81
C PRO A 475 -40.34 -7.85 14.08
N GLU A 476 -40.08 -7.58 15.36
CA GLU A 476 -38.85 -6.94 15.81
C GLU A 476 -37.68 -7.83 15.36
N ILE A 477 -37.21 -7.64 14.12
CA ILE A 477 -35.95 -8.20 13.65
C ILE A 477 -34.94 -7.06 13.77
N LEU A 478 -34.04 -7.27 14.72
CA LEU A 478 -32.84 -6.53 15.01
C LEU A 478 -32.17 -6.05 13.71
N GLU A 479 -32.16 -4.74 13.46
CA GLU A 479 -31.16 -4.09 12.61
C GLU A 479 -29.81 -4.10 13.36
N THR A 480 -29.26 -5.29 13.54
CA THR A 480 -27.83 -5.46 13.74
C THR A 480 -27.11 -4.85 12.54
N ILE A 481 -25.99 -4.16 12.78
CA ILE A 481 -24.92 -4.09 11.79
C ILE A 481 -24.46 -5.55 11.58
N GLN A 482 -25.20 -6.28 10.76
CA GLN A 482 -24.68 -7.43 10.07
C GLN A 482 -23.82 -6.87 8.96
N GLU A 483 -22.50 -6.95 9.14
CA GLU A 483 -21.57 -6.85 8.02
C GLU A 483 -21.75 -8.10 7.15
N GLU A 484 -22.85 -8.13 6.38
CA GLU A 484 -23.12 -9.22 5.45
C GLU A 484 -22.04 -9.25 4.37
N THR A 485 -21.35 -10.39 4.31
CA THR A 485 -20.53 -10.80 3.18
C THR A 485 -21.49 -11.50 2.21
N GLU A 486 -21.36 -11.25 0.89
CA GLU A 486 -21.42 -12.28 -0.15
C GLU A 486 -21.61 -11.74 -1.58
N LEU A 487 -20.96 -12.49 -2.49
CA LEU A 487 -21.28 -12.84 -3.90
C LEU A 487 -20.18 -12.48 -4.89
N SER A 488 -19.25 -13.41 -5.10
CA SER A 488 -18.46 -13.52 -6.34
C SER A 488 -19.27 -14.27 -7.40
N GLU A 489 -19.83 -13.52 -8.35
CA GLU A 489 -20.10 -14.05 -9.69
C GLU A 489 -19.05 -13.42 -10.61
N ALA A 490 -18.42 -14.28 -11.40
CA ALA A 490 -17.40 -13.91 -12.35
C ALA A 490 -17.99 -13.06 -13.50
N VAL A 491 -17.08 -12.29 -14.12
CA VAL A 491 -17.19 -11.71 -15.47
C VAL A 491 -17.95 -10.37 -15.56
N ASN A 492 -17.19 -9.26 -15.53
CA ASN A 492 -16.96 -8.39 -16.70
C ASN A 492 -16.23 -7.08 -16.33
N GLN A 493 -15.33 -6.67 -17.24
CA GLN A 493 -14.62 -5.39 -17.43
C GLN A 493 -14.61 -4.33 -16.30
N PRO A 494 -13.45 -3.70 -16.00
CA PRO A 494 -13.40 -2.54 -15.13
C PRO A 494 -14.11 -1.36 -15.81
N CYS A 495 -15.39 -1.19 -15.48
CA CYS A 495 -16.16 -0.04 -15.92
C CYS A 495 -15.74 1.17 -15.06
N ASN A 496 -14.76 1.93 -15.57
CA ASN A 496 -14.22 3.16 -14.99
C ASN A 496 -15.27 4.29 -14.97
N THR A 497 -16.25 4.20 -14.09
CA THR A 497 -17.03 5.37 -13.68
C THR A 497 -16.58 5.75 -12.28
N LEU A 498 -16.14 7.00 -12.10
CA LEU A 498 -15.74 7.59 -10.81
C LEU A 498 -16.77 7.31 -9.70
N MET A 499 -18.05 7.18 -10.05
CA MET A 499 -19.11 6.86 -9.09
C MET A 499 -19.05 5.41 -8.57
N VAL A 500 -18.67 4.44 -9.40
CA VAL A 500 -18.49 3.03 -9.02
C VAL A 500 -17.17 2.84 -8.25
N GLU A 501 -16.14 3.59 -8.61
CA GLU A 501 -14.82 3.57 -7.96
C GLU A 501 -14.86 3.97 -6.47
N TRP A 502 -15.83 4.80 -6.06
CA TRP A 502 -15.88 5.34 -4.70
C TRP A 502 -17.06 4.84 -3.86
N ALA A 503 -18.25 4.66 -4.44
CA ALA A 503 -19.46 4.36 -3.65
C ALA A 503 -19.51 2.92 -3.10
N HIS A 504 -18.70 2.00 -3.63
CA HIS A 504 -18.76 0.57 -3.31
C HIS A 504 -17.43 -0.01 -2.82
N GLN A 505 -16.44 0.83 -2.50
CA GLN A 505 -15.12 0.37 -2.09
C GLN A 505 -14.88 0.58 -0.58
N ARG A 506 -14.08 -0.32 0.01
CA ARG A 506 -13.71 -0.30 1.44
C ARG A 506 -12.36 0.42 1.69
N LEU A 507 -11.93 1.25 0.74
CA LEU A 507 -10.63 1.94 0.73
C LEU A 507 -10.80 3.44 1.03
N PRO A 508 -9.83 4.07 1.72
CA PRO A 508 -8.62 3.49 2.33
C PRO A 508 -8.93 2.53 3.49
N LEU A 509 -7.99 1.61 3.79
CA LEU A 509 -8.21 0.60 4.83
C LEU A 509 -8.21 1.22 6.23
N PRO A 510 -9.11 0.79 7.14
CA PRO A 510 -9.07 1.20 8.53
C PRO A 510 -7.87 0.60 9.25
N ILE A 511 -7.28 1.28 10.24
CA ILE A 511 -6.10 0.79 11.02
C ILE A 511 -6.27 -0.64 11.55
N HIS A 512 -7.49 -0.99 11.95
CA HIS A 512 -7.82 -2.28 12.54
C HIS A 512 -8.07 -3.38 11.49
N TRP A 513 -7.86 -3.14 10.19
CA TRP A 513 -8.12 -4.11 9.12
C TRP A 513 -7.39 -5.45 9.35
N ILE A 514 -6.17 -5.38 9.91
CA ILE A 514 -5.32 -6.54 10.25
C ILE A 514 -6.04 -7.53 11.18
N LEU A 515 -6.93 -7.03 12.04
CA LEU A 515 -7.66 -7.85 13.02
C LEU A 515 -8.76 -8.70 12.38
N SER A 516 -9.13 -8.46 11.12
CA SER A 516 -10.25 -9.17 10.49
C SER A 516 -10.00 -10.69 10.36
N ALA A 517 -8.74 -11.11 10.21
CA ALA A 517 -8.38 -12.52 10.15
C ALA A 517 -8.63 -13.23 11.49
N VAL A 518 -8.52 -12.52 12.61
CA VAL A 518 -8.85 -13.05 13.94
C VAL A 518 -10.37 -13.06 14.16
N CYS A 519 -11.08 -12.04 13.65
CA CYS A 519 -12.51 -11.85 13.84
C CYS A 519 -13.39 -12.65 12.86
N CYS A 520 -12.97 -13.81 12.37
CA CYS A 520 -13.77 -14.52 11.38
C CYS A 520 -15.14 -14.91 11.97
N ILE A 521 -16.20 -14.34 11.42
CA ILE A 521 -17.60 -14.59 11.82
C ILE A 521 -18.10 -15.76 10.98
N ASP A 522 -18.74 -16.74 11.64
CA ASP A 522 -19.47 -17.79 10.95
C ASP A 522 -20.57 -17.19 10.07
N ASP A 523 -20.55 -17.52 8.79
CA ASP A 523 -21.62 -17.14 7.88
C ASP A 523 -22.93 -17.83 8.34
N PRO A 524 -23.96 -17.09 8.77
CA PRO A 524 -25.21 -17.71 9.23
C PRO A 524 -25.98 -18.40 8.09
N LYS A 525 -25.57 -18.19 6.83
CA LYS A 525 -26.08 -18.88 5.64
C LYS A 525 -24.90 -19.61 5.01
N GLY A 526 -24.79 -20.92 5.23
CA GLY A 526 -23.70 -21.73 4.67
C GLY A 526 -23.72 -21.83 3.14
N THR A 527 -23.34 -20.76 2.44
CA THR A 527 -23.33 -20.66 0.97
C THR A 527 -21.94 -20.55 0.36
N LEU A 528 -20.89 -20.26 1.14
CA LEU A 528 -19.56 -20.80 0.81
C LEU A 528 -19.41 -22.17 1.45
N SER A 529 -19.17 -23.17 0.61
CA SER A 529 -18.57 -24.45 0.99
C SER A 529 -17.12 -24.27 1.50
N THR A 530 -16.84 -23.25 2.32
CA THR A 530 -15.65 -23.20 3.16
C THR A 530 -15.95 -24.07 4.36
N SER A 531 -15.36 -25.26 4.39
CA SER A 531 -15.40 -26.15 5.55
C SER A 531 -15.10 -25.34 6.82
N ALA A 532 -15.71 -25.68 7.96
CA ALA A 532 -15.40 -25.08 9.25
C ALA A 532 -13.88 -25.01 9.53
N ASN A 533 -13.13 -25.95 8.94
CA ASN A 533 -11.67 -25.99 8.93
C ASN A 533 -11.03 -24.75 8.30
N TYR A 534 -11.55 -24.22 7.19
CA TYR A 534 -10.99 -23.02 6.54
C TYR A 534 -11.07 -21.78 7.45
N ILE A 535 -12.22 -21.54 8.08
CA ILE A 535 -12.41 -20.39 9.01
C ILE A 535 -11.48 -20.53 10.23
N LEU A 536 -11.34 -21.75 10.75
CA LEU A 536 -10.41 -22.07 11.82
C LEU A 536 -8.96 -21.79 11.40
N ASP A 537 -8.56 -22.21 10.20
CA ASP A 537 -7.22 -22.00 9.66
C ASP A 537 -6.92 -20.52 9.40
N VAL A 538 -7.91 -19.72 8.97
CA VAL A 538 -7.77 -18.25 8.87
C VAL A 538 -7.50 -17.65 10.23
N SER A 539 -8.28 -18.06 11.24
CA SER A 539 -8.18 -17.52 12.60
C SER A 539 -6.84 -17.89 13.25
N ARG A 540 -6.37 -19.13 13.05
CA ARG A 540 -5.04 -19.61 13.47
C ARG A 540 -3.92 -18.79 12.84
N ALA A 541 -3.95 -18.65 11.51
CA ALA A 541 -2.98 -17.87 10.77
C ALA A 541 -2.99 -16.39 11.23
N GLY A 542 -4.19 -15.84 11.45
CA GLY A 542 -4.40 -14.48 11.93
C GLY A 542 -3.83 -14.22 13.32
N LEU A 543 -3.97 -15.17 14.25
CA LEU A 543 -3.41 -15.07 15.61
C LEU A 543 -1.88 -15.08 15.60
N ILE A 544 -1.26 -15.99 14.84
CA ILE A 544 0.20 -16.06 14.69
C ILE A 544 0.71 -14.76 14.04
N PHE A 545 0.04 -14.30 12.98
CA PHE A 545 0.38 -13.05 12.31
C PHE A 545 0.29 -11.85 13.26
N LEU A 546 -0.80 -11.74 14.03
CA LEU A 546 -1.01 -10.64 14.99
C LEU A 546 0.06 -10.63 16.09
N LEU A 547 0.33 -11.78 16.72
CA LEU A 547 1.38 -11.89 17.73
C LEU A 547 2.76 -11.58 17.15
N GLY A 548 3.03 -12.01 15.92
CA GLY A 548 4.26 -11.69 15.19
C GLY A 548 4.45 -10.19 15.00
N LEU A 549 3.38 -9.49 14.61
CA LEU A 549 3.42 -8.03 14.44
C LEU A 549 3.63 -7.29 15.76
N GLU A 550 3.04 -7.77 16.87
CA GLU A 550 3.29 -7.22 18.21
C GLU A 550 4.75 -7.46 18.65
N ALA A 551 5.30 -8.65 18.37
CA ALA A 551 6.68 -9.02 18.72
C ALA A 551 7.72 -8.12 18.04
N ILE A 552 7.51 -7.75 16.78
CA ILE A 552 8.38 -6.80 16.05
C ILE A 552 8.02 -5.33 16.31
N SER A 553 6.99 -5.06 17.12
CA SER A 553 6.48 -3.71 17.40
C SER A 553 6.11 -2.96 16.10
N ALA A 554 5.40 -3.63 15.19
CA ALA A 554 5.04 -3.07 13.90
C ALA A 554 4.17 -1.82 14.06
N THR A 555 4.55 -0.72 13.42
CA THR A 555 3.99 0.60 13.71
C THR A 555 2.46 0.65 13.53
N PRO A 556 1.86 0.16 12.41
CA PRO A 556 0.40 0.14 12.26
C PRO A 556 -0.33 -0.74 13.28
N CYS A 557 0.28 -1.84 13.71
CA CYS A 557 -0.27 -2.72 14.74
C CYS A 557 -0.27 -2.01 16.11
N LEU A 558 0.82 -1.34 16.48
CA LEU A 558 0.91 -0.59 17.74
C LEU A 558 -0.13 0.53 17.85
N HIS A 559 -0.43 1.21 16.75
CA HIS A 559 -1.40 2.30 16.72
C HIS A 559 -2.86 1.83 16.59
N ALA A 560 -3.10 0.55 16.30
CA ALA A 560 -4.46 0.01 16.36
C ALA A 560 -4.99 0.11 17.80
N PRO A 561 -6.15 0.76 18.03
CA PRO A 561 -6.65 0.99 19.37
C PRO A 561 -6.85 -0.32 20.15
N LEU A 562 -6.47 -0.32 21.42
CA LEU A 562 -6.57 -1.49 22.30
C LEU A 562 -7.99 -2.07 22.36
N ILE A 563 -9.00 -1.21 22.28
CA ILE A 563 -10.43 -1.57 22.24
C ILE A 563 -10.74 -2.55 21.10
N TRP A 564 -10.23 -2.28 19.89
CA TRP A 564 -10.44 -3.14 18.73
C TRP A 564 -9.69 -4.47 18.87
N LYS A 565 -8.49 -4.46 19.46
CA LYS A 565 -7.71 -5.69 19.73
C LYS A 565 -8.43 -6.59 20.73
N ILE A 566 -8.97 -6.04 21.82
CA ILE A 566 -9.76 -6.76 22.81
C ILE A 566 -11.05 -7.31 22.17
N HIS A 567 -11.75 -6.48 21.40
CA HIS A 567 -12.96 -6.92 20.69
C HIS A 567 -12.67 -8.07 19.74
N ALA A 568 -11.57 -8.00 18.99
CA ALA A 568 -11.17 -9.06 18.07
C ALA A 568 -10.98 -10.41 18.77
N LEU A 569 -10.32 -10.42 19.93
CA LEU A 569 -10.19 -11.63 20.76
C LEU A 569 -11.52 -12.10 21.33
N SER A 570 -12.43 -11.18 21.70
CA SER A 570 -13.77 -11.55 22.17
C SER A 570 -14.63 -12.15 21.05
N VAL A 571 -14.56 -11.61 19.83
CA VAL A 571 -15.32 -12.14 18.69
C VAL A 571 -14.83 -13.53 18.31
N SER A 572 -13.52 -13.75 18.28
CA SER A 572 -12.94 -15.04 17.89
C SER A 572 -13.26 -16.17 18.86
N ILE A 573 -13.23 -15.90 20.17
CA ILE A 573 -13.65 -16.88 21.19
C ILE A 573 -15.16 -17.14 21.11
N ARG A 574 -15.94 -16.11 20.78
CA ARG A 574 -17.40 -16.23 20.63
C ARG A 574 -17.82 -17.07 19.41
N SER A 575 -17.07 -16.98 18.31
CA SER A 575 -17.37 -17.76 17.10
C SER A 575 -16.81 -19.18 17.16
N SER A 576 -15.59 -19.37 17.68
CA SER A 576 -14.94 -20.69 17.63
C SER A 576 -14.23 -21.05 18.93
N MET A 577 -14.94 -21.78 19.80
CA MET A 577 -14.34 -22.39 21.00
C MET A 577 -13.26 -23.44 20.65
N HIS A 578 -13.30 -23.99 19.43
CA HIS A 578 -12.27 -24.92 18.94
C HIS A 578 -10.87 -24.30 18.90
N LEU A 579 -10.76 -22.97 18.77
CA LEU A 579 -9.47 -22.28 18.86
C LEU A 579 -8.82 -22.40 20.25
N LEU A 580 -9.63 -22.44 21.32
CA LEU A 580 -9.12 -22.58 22.69
C LEU A 580 -8.81 -24.03 23.08
N GLN A 581 -9.34 -25.01 22.33
CA GLN A 581 -9.06 -26.44 22.52
C GLN A 581 -7.67 -26.84 21.98
N GLU A 582 -7.13 -26.08 21.04
CA GLU A 582 -5.79 -26.30 20.51
C GLU A 582 -4.75 -25.58 21.37
N ASP A 583 -3.79 -26.33 21.90
CA ASP A 583 -2.76 -25.81 22.80
C ASP A 583 -1.99 -24.62 22.19
N ARG A 584 -1.62 -24.71 20.90
CA ARG A 584 -0.86 -23.64 20.21
C ARG A 584 -1.62 -22.32 20.16
N SER A 585 -2.88 -22.38 19.73
CA SER A 585 -3.76 -21.22 19.61
C SER A 585 -4.05 -20.64 20.99
N ARG A 586 -4.29 -21.50 21.99
CA ARG A 586 -4.46 -21.11 23.40
C ARG A 586 -3.24 -20.37 23.96
N ASP A 587 -2.03 -20.86 23.70
CA ASP A 587 -0.80 -20.22 24.17
C ASP A 587 -0.66 -18.80 23.57
N ILE A 588 -1.00 -18.63 22.28
CA ILE A 588 -1.00 -17.31 21.61
C ILE A 588 -2.05 -16.37 22.22
N PHE A 589 -3.25 -16.88 22.53
CA PHE A 589 -4.28 -16.08 23.22
C PHE A 589 -3.79 -15.58 24.57
N CYS A 590 -3.19 -16.46 25.39
CA CYS A 590 -2.61 -16.08 26.67
C CYS A 590 -1.57 -14.96 26.51
N ALA A 591 -0.65 -15.12 25.55
CA ALA A 591 0.38 -14.12 25.29
C ALA A 591 -0.22 -12.76 24.86
N LEU A 592 -1.17 -12.76 23.94
CA LEU A 592 -1.85 -11.53 23.50
C LEU A 592 -2.64 -10.87 24.64
N GLN A 593 -3.35 -11.65 25.47
CA GLN A 593 -4.06 -11.14 26.65
C GLN A 593 -3.11 -10.48 27.65
N GLU A 594 -1.95 -11.08 27.92
CA GLU A 594 -0.95 -10.52 28.82
C GLU A 594 -0.35 -9.22 28.27
N LEU A 595 -0.04 -9.19 26.97
CA LEU A 595 0.45 -7.97 26.31
C LEU A 595 -0.55 -6.82 26.36
N TYR A 596 -1.81 -7.12 26.08
CA TYR A 596 -2.89 -6.14 26.14
C TYR A 596 -3.17 -5.69 27.58
N GLY A 597 -3.04 -6.58 28.56
CA GLY A 597 -3.06 -6.26 29.97
C GLY A 597 -1.94 -5.31 30.39
N LEU A 598 -0.71 -5.56 29.94
CA LEU A 598 0.43 -4.65 30.18
C LEU A 598 0.20 -3.29 29.54
N HIS A 599 -0.36 -3.23 28.33
CA HIS A 599 -0.71 -1.97 27.68
C HIS A 599 -1.78 -1.22 28.48
N LEU A 600 -2.85 -1.91 28.89
CA LEU A 600 -3.92 -1.34 29.72
C LEU A 600 -3.38 -0.80 31.05
N ASN A 601 -2.42 -1.49 31.67
CA ASN A 601 -1.75 -1.08 32.90
C ASN A 601 -0.89 0.18 32.71
N ARG A 602 -0.11 0.26 31.63
CA ARG A 602 0.68 1.46 31.31
C ARG A 602 -0.23 2.67 31.11
N LEU A 603 -1.36 2.48 30.43
CA LEU A 603 -2.37 3.52 30.28
C LEU A 603 -2.91 3.91 31.66
N TYR A 604 -3.34 2.95 32.48
CA TYR A 604 -3.83 3.22 33.84
C TYR A 604 -2.83 4.01 34.70
N GLN A 605 -1.55 3.65 34.70
CA GLN A 605 -0.50 4.32 35.49
C GLN A 605 -0.22 5.75 35.03
N LYS A 606 -0.22 6.02 33.71
CA LYS A 606 -0.06 7.39 33.17
C LYS A 606 -1.17 8.33 33.66
N PHE A 607 -2.38 7.82 33.86
CA PHE A 607 -3.52 8.62 34.31
C PHE A 607 -3.64 8.72 35.85
N CYS A 608 -3.13 7.74 36.60
CA CYS A 608 -3.24 7.71 38.07
C CYS A 608 -2.07 8.39 38.80
N LYS A 609 -1.01 8.83 38.11
CA LYS A 609 0.07 9.67 38.67
C LYS A 609 -0.01 11.10 38.11
N PRO A 610 -0.63 12.07 38.80
CA PRO A 610 -0.64 13.45 38.35
C PRO A 610 0.66 14.22 38.66
N ASN A 611 1.57 13.70 39.50
CA ASN A 611 2.75 14.47 39.95
C ASN A 611 3.97 13.59 40.21
N SER A 612 4.90 13.54 39.26
CA SER A 612 6.34 13.45 39.55
C SER A 612 7.09 14.14 38.42
N ILE A 613 7.27 15.45 38.56
CA ILE A 613 8.25 16.21 37.79
C ILE A 613 9.61 15.72 38.28
N GLU A 614 10.20 14.77 37.57
CA GLU A 614 11.66 14.69 37.50
C GLU A 614 12.07 15.33 36.19
N GLU A 615 12.73 16.49 36.32
CA GLU A 615 13.36 17.20 35.23
C GLU A 615 14.37 16.31 34.52
N VAL A 616 14.00 15.76 33.35
CA VAL A 616 14.99 15.40 32.34
C VAL A 616 15.08 16.57 31.37
N LYS A 617 16.11 17.40 31.58
CA LYS A 617 16.50 18.46 30.66
C LYS A 617 16.79 17.87 29.28
N GLY A 618 16.04 18.29 28.27
CA GLY A 618 16.42 18.08 26.87
C GLY A 618 15.29 18.20 25.88
N VAL A 619 15.20 19.39 25.26
CA VAL A 619 14.52 19.71 23.98
C VAL A 619 13.00 19.94 24.04
N VAL A 620 12.64 21.21 24.14
CA VAL A 620 11.36 21.77 23.67
C VAL A 620 11.64 22.51 22.36
N VAL A 621 10.85 22.23 21.32
CA VAL A 621 10.07 23.16 20.45
C VAL A 621 9.28 22.24 19.49
N GLY A 622 7.97 22.33 19.28
CA GLY A 622 7.02 23.40 19.58
C GLY A 622 5.56 22.95 19.63
N THR A 623 4.75 23.92 20.00
CA THR A 623 3.33 23.94 20.38
C THR A 623 2.34 23.43 19.32
N SER A 624 1.38 22.60 19.76
CA SER A 624 -0.03 22.72 19.36
C SER A 624 -0.90 22.33 20.55
N GLU A 625 -1.76 23.25 20.97
CA GLU A 625 -2.78 23.08 22.02
C GLU A 625 -3.85 22.02 21.65
N GLU A 626 -3.79 21.43 20.45
CA GLU A 626 -4.60 20.28 20.03
C GLU A 626 -4.13 18.95 20.65
N ALA A 627 -2.88 18.87 21.14
CA ALA A 627 -2.39 17.70 21.86
C ALA A 627 -3.02 17.56 23.27
N MET A 628 -3.67 18.62 23.77
CA MET A 628 -4.28 18.66 25.09
C MET A 628 -5.69 18.03 25.12
N GLU A 629 -6.41 17.95 23.99
CA GLU A 629 -7.73 17.29 23.93
C GLU A 629 -7.65 15.77 23.72
N ILE A 630 -6.53 15.25 23.21
CA ILE A 630 -6.29 13.79 23.09
C ILE A 630 -6.04 13.15 24.46
N SER A 631 -5.86 13.97 25.51
CA SER A 631 -5.42 13.53 26.84
C SER A 631 -6.53 13.24 27.85
N SER A 632 -7.81 13.26 27.45
CA SER A 632 -8.93 12.84 28.31
C SER A 632 -9.76 11.74 27.64
N LEU A 633 -9.89 10.59 28.32
CA LEU A 633 -10.65 9.38 27.98
C LEU A 633 -10.12 8.44 26.86
N GLU A 634 -9.16 7.57 27.19
CA GLU A 634 -9.22 6.17 26.73
C GLU A 634 -9.76 5.29 27.87
N ILE A 635 -11.05 5.48 28.10
CA ILE A 635 -11.97 4.44 28.58
C ILE A 635 -12.04 3.42 27.43
N LEU A 636 -12.12 2.12 27.72
CA LEU A 636 -12.51 1.10 26.76
C LEU A 636 -13.97 1.37 26.31
N ARG A 637 -14.10 2.29 25.35
CA ARG A 637 -15.36 2.85 24.85
C ARG A 637 -15.99 1.93 23.80
N PHE A 638 -16.42 0.75 24.21
CA PHE A 638 -16.94 -0.24 23.27
C PHE A 638 -18.22 0.22 22.56
N GLN A 639 -19.12 0.92 23.26
CA GLN A 639 -20.36 1.45 22.69
C GLN A 639 -20.11 2.57 21.68
N GLU A 640 -19.23 3.52 22.02
CA GLU A 640 -18.97 4.67 21.15
C GLU A 640 -18.07 4.33 19.96
N LYS A 641 -17.06 3.47 20.14
CA LYS A 641 -16.04 3.20 19.11
C LYS A 641 -16.30 1.94 18.28
N ILE A 642 -17.06 0.97 18.79
CA ILE A 642 -17.39 -0.26 18.04
C ILE A 642 -18.84 -0.24 17.61
N HIS A 643 -19.79 -0.27 18.56
CA HIS A 643 -21.21 -0.32 18.22
C HIS A 643 -22.11 0.11 19.38
N GLY A 644 -23.13 0.94 19.10
CA GLY A 644 -24.04 1.45 20.14
C GLY A 644 -24.78 0.35 20.94
N SER A 645 -24.97 -0.85 20.37
CA SER A 645 -25.57 -2.00 21.04
C SER A 645 -24.56 -2.99 21.64
N TYR A 646 -23.33 -2.56 21.96
CA TYR A 646 -22.28 -3.47 22.43
C TYR A 646 -22.65 -4.29 23.69
N THR A 647 -23.58 -3.80 24.50
CA THR A 647 -24.09 -4.51 25.69
C THR A 647 -24.70 -5.87 25.34
N THR A 648 -25.45 -5.98 24.23
CA THR A 648 -26.05 -7.25 23.80
C THR A 648 -25.01 -8.27 23.36
N PHE A 649 -23.90 -7.79 22.77
CA PHE A 649 -22.77 -8.64 22.42
C PHE A 649 -22.12 -9.22 23.68
N VAL A 650 -21.94 -8.41 24.72
CA VAL A 650 -21.33 -8.86 25.99
C VAL A 650 -22.23 -9.85 26.71
N GLU A 651 -23.54 -9.63 26.74
CA GLU A 651 -24.51 -10.60 27.27
C GLU A 651 -24.39 -11.94 26.54
N SER A 652 -24.40 -11.92 25.20
CA SER A 652 -24.22 -13.14 24.38
C SER A 652 -22.87 -13.83 24.62
N LEU A 653 -21.80 -13.08 24.85
CA LEU A 653 -20.48 -13.63 25.15
C LEU A 653 -20.47 -14.34 26.52
N VAL A 654 -21.11 -13.76 27.53
CA VAL A 654 -21.25 -14.36 28.86
C VAL A 654 -22.13 -15.61 28.82
N ASP A 655 -23.22 -15.58 28.04
CA ASP A 655 -24.08 -16.75 27.86
C ASP A 655 -23.31 -17.93 27.24
N GLN A 656 -22.46 -17.65 26.25
CA GLN A 656 -21.59 -18.68 25.67
C GLN A 656 -20.51 -19.17 26.64
N PHE A 657 -19.93 -18.27 27.44
CA PHE A 657 -19.00 -18.66 28.50
C PHE A 657 -19.67 -19.63 29.49
N ALA A 658 -20.90 -19.32 29.92
CA ALA A 658 -21.67 -20.18 30.81
C ALA A 658 -22.06 -21.52 30.17
N ALA A 659 -22.43 -21.50 28.88
CA ALA A 659 -22.95 -22.68 28.20
C ALA A 659 -21.88 -23.66 27.70
N VAL A 660 -20.73 -23.16 27.23
CA VAL A 660 -19.77 -23.97 26.45
C VAL A 660 -18.38 -24.04 27.08
N SER A 661 -17.96 -23.03 27.85
CA SER A 661 -16.57 -22.96 28.31
C SER A 661 -16.28 -23.80 29.57
N TYR A 662 -17.31 -24.14 30.36
CA TYR A 662 -17.18 -24.78 31.67
C TYR A 662 -16.18 -24.09 32.63
N GLY A 663 -16.02 -22.76 32.50
CA GLY A 663 -15.05 -22.01 33.30
C GLY A 663 -13.62 -22.07 32.76
N ASP A 664 -13.46 -22.20 31.43
CA ASP A 664 -12.14 -22.12 30.81
C ASP A 664 -11.43 -20.82 31.22
N PHE A 665 -10.20 -20.97 31.67
CA PHE A 665 -9.42 -19.87 32.24
C PHE A 665 -9.13 -18.74 31.25
N VAL A 666 -8.84 -19.04 29.97
CA VAL A 666 -8.50 -18.05 28.94
C VAL A 666 -9.75 -17.31 28.48
N PHE A 667 -10.87 -18.01 28.34
CA PHE A 667 -12.17 -17.39 28.09
C PHE A 667 -12.57 -16.52 29.30
N GLY A 668 -12.44 -17.02 30.52
CA GLY A 668 -12.75 -16.29 31.75
C GLY A 668 -11.96 -14.97 31.86
N ARG A 669 -10.66 -14.98 31.49
CA ARG A 669 -9.83 -13.77 31.36
C ARG A 669 -10.45 -12.74 30.40
N GLN A 670 -10.93 -13.20 29.25
CA GLN A 670 -11.54 -12.34 28.24
C GLN A 670 -12.90 -11.77 28.68
N VAL A 671 -13.70 -12.53 29.43
CA VAL A 671 -14.98 -12.04 29.97
C VAL A 671 -14.74 -11.03 31.09
N ALA A 672 -13.76 -11.30 31.96
CA ALA A 672 -13.44 -10.45 33.10
C ALA A 672 -13.06 -9.02 32.68
N ILE A 673 -12.45 -8.81 31.51
CA ILE A 673 -12.02 -7.47 31.05
C ILE A 673 -13.18 -6.46 30.97
N TYR A 674 -14.41 -6.92 30.71
CA TYR A 674 -15.60 -6.06 30.66
C TYR A 674 -16.02 -5.56 32.04
N LEU A 675 -15.51 -6.17 33.13
CA LEU A 675 -15.65 -5.69 34.50
C LEU A 675 -14.61 -4.64 34.89
N HIS A 676 -13.55 -4.45 34.09
CA HIS A 676 -12.48 -3.50 34.39
C HIS A 676 -13.03 -2.07 34.50
N ARG A 677 -12.47 -1.24 35.41
CA ARG A 677 -12.97 0.14 35.66
C ARG A 677 -12.80 1.10 34.49
N LYS A 678 -11.94 0.74 33.54
CA LYS A 678 -11.79 1.49 32.30
C LYS A 678 -12.85 1.14 31.26
N ALA A 679 -13.68 0.11 31.43
CA ALA A 679 -14.82 -0.12 30.54
C ALA A 679 -15.94 0.89 30.79
N GLU A 680 -16.75 1.17 29.76
CA GLU A 680 -17.93 2.02 29.89
C GLU A 680 -18.91 1.47 30.96
N PRO A 681 -19.53 2.34 31.78
CA PRO A 681 -20.42 1.90 32.86
C PRO A 681 -21.58 1.01 32.38
N ALA A 682 -22.16 1.31 31.21
CA ALA A 682 -23.24 0.51 30.63
C ALA A 682 -22.78 -0.90 30.25
N VAL A 683 -21.59 -1.03 29.64
CA VAL A 683 -21.00 -2.31 29.26
C VAL A 683 -20.63 -3.12 30.50
N ARG A 684 -20.03 -2.47 31.50
CA ARG A 684 -19.67 -3.10 32.78
C ARG A 684 -20.91 -3.59 33.53
N LEU A 685 -21.98 -2.82 33.57
CA LEU A 685 -23.24 -3.20 34.21
C LEU A 685 -23.91 -4.36 33.48
N ALA A 686 -23.91 -4.37 32.14
CA ALA A 686 -24.41 -5.50 31.36
C ALA A 686 -23.62 -6.79 31.63
N ALA A 687 -22.28 -6.71 31.65
CA ALA A 687 -21.43 -7.84 32.00
C ALA A 687 -21.74 -8.39 33.41
N TRP A 688 -21.86 -7.49 34.40
CA TRP A 688 -22.15 -7.87 35.78
C TRP A 688 -23.52 -8.55 35.91
N ASN A 689 -24.55 -7.98 35.29
CA ASN A 689 -25.90 -8.54 35.31
C ASN A 689 -25.96 -9.91 34.61
N ALA A 690 -25.30 -10.06 33.45
CA ALA A 690 -25.25 -11.32 32.73
C ALA A 690 -24.54 -12.41 33.55
N LEU A 691 -23.37 -12.10 34.13
CA LEU A 691 -22.60 -13.02 34.96
C LEU A 691 -23.36 -13.45 36.22
N SER A 692 -24.06 -12.50 36.86
CA SER A 692 -24.90 -12.76 38.02
C SER A 692 -26.13 -13.59 37.67
N SER A 693 -26.75 -13.34 36.50
CA SER A 693 -27.96 -14.05 36.07
C SER A 693 -27.65 -15.48 35.64
N ALA A 694 -26.47 -15.70 35.04
CA ALA A 694 -25.97 -17.02 34.67
C ALA A 694 -25.31 -17.79 35.84
N TYR A 695 -25.15 -17.18 37.01
CA TYR A 695 -24.47 -17.76 38.19
C TYR A 695 -23.04 -18.24 37.94
N VAL A 696 -22.28 -17.53 37.08
CA VAL A 696 -20.92 -17.92 36.67
C VAL A 696 -19.81 -17.00 37.17
N LEU A 697 -20.11 -16.08 38.09
CA LEU A 697 -19.11 -15.20 38.72
C LEU A 697 -17.99 -16.00 39.39
N GLU A 698 -18.30 -17.15 40.00
CA GLU A 698 -17.33 -18.03 40.66
C GLU A 698 -16.39 -18.75 39.67
N LEU A 699 -16.76 -18.81 38.39
CA LEU A 699 -15.95 -19.43 37.33
C LEU A 699 -14.93 -18.48 36.72
N LEU A 700 -14.97 -17.19 37.08
CA LEU A 700 -13.99 -16.22 36.62
C LEU A 700 -12.62 -16.46 37.27
N PRO A 701 -11.52 -16.14 36.57
CA PRO A 701 -10.19 -16.23 37.15
C PRO A 701 -10.04 -15.27 38.34
N PRO A 702 -9.13 -15.57 39.30
CA PRO A 702 -8.80 -14.63 40.36
C PRO A 702 -8.19 -13.36 39.77
N LEU A 703 -8.31 -12.24 40.49
CA LEU A 703 -7.94 -10.91 39.98
C LEU A 703 -6.48 -10.79 39.53
N ASP A 704 -5.55 -11.51 40.18
CA ASP A 704 -4.13 -11.55 39.82
C ASP A 704 -3.88 -12.20 38.45
N ASN A 705 -4.84 -12.99 37.99
CA ASN A 705 -4.82 -13.70 36.72
C ASN A 705 -5.75 -13.07 35.68
N CYS A 706 -6.41 -11.95 35.98
CA CYS A 706 -7.20 -11.20 35.00
C CYS A 706 -6.31 -10.40 34.03
N ILE A 707 -6.91 -9.89 32.95
CA ILE A 707 -6.17 -9.04 31.99
C ILE A 707 -5.86 -7.69 32.65
N GLY A 708 -4.59 -7.40 32.88
CA GLY A 708 -4.17 -6.19 33.61
C GLY A 708 -4.17 -6.40 35.14
N ASN A 709 -3.74 -5.39 35.89
CA ASN A 709 -3.50 -5.52 37.32
C ASN A 709 -4.82 -5.49 38.12
N ALA A 710 -4.88 -6.29 39.20
CA ALA A 710 -5.98 -6.33 40.17
C ALA A 710 -6.59 -4.97 40.57
N PRO A 711 -5.83 -3.89 40.87
CA PRO A 711 -6.39 -2.58 41.20
C PRO A 711 -7.26 -1.95 40.10
N GLY A 712 -7.14 -2.41 38.85
CA GLY A 712 -8.00 -1.98 37.75
C GLY A 712 -9.44 -2.48 37.84
N TYR A 713 -9.68 -3.53 38.64
CA TYR A 713 -11.00 -4.15 38.84
C TYR A 713 -11.69 -3.66 40.11
N LEU A 714 -10.90 -3.24 41.10
CA LEU A 714 -11.33 -2.90 42.46
C LEU A 714 -11.63 -1.42 42.66
N GLU A 715 -12.53 -1.13 43.60
CA GLU A 715 -12.80 0.25 44.01
C GLU A 715 -11.60 0.87 44.77
N PRO A 716 -11.40 2.21 44.73
CA PRO A 716 -10.24 2.85 45.35
C PRO A 716 -10.05 2.52 46.84
N LEU A 717 -11.16 2.25 47.56
CA LEU A 717 -11.13 1.87 48.97
C LEU A 717 -10.62 0.44 49.17
N GLU A 718 -10.90 -0.46 48.22
CA GLU A 718 -10.51 -1.88 48.26
C GLU A 718 -9.02 -2.08 47.92
N VAL A 719 -8.45 -1.17 47.12
CA VAL A 719 -7.02 -1.19 46.76
C VAL A 719 -6.12 -0.95 47.97
N HIS A 720 -6.60 -0.28 49.03
CA HIS A 720 -5.83 -0.06 50.26
C HIS A 720 -5.71 -1.30 51.16
N PHE A 721 -6.49 -2.36 50.89
CA PHE A 721 -6.53 -3.59 51.67
C PHE A 721 -5.86 -4.79 50.97
N LEU A 722 -5.34 -4.59 49.77
CA LEU A 722 -4.41 -5.48 49.07
C LEU A 722 -2.98 -5.00 49.26
#